data_AF-A0A924B9H0-F1
#
_entry.id   AF-A0A924B9H0-F1
#
_cell.length_a   1.000
_cell.length_b   1.000
_cell.length_c   1.000
_cell.angle_alpha   90.00
_cell.angle_beta   90.00
_cell.angle_gamma   90.00
#
_symmetry.space_group_name_H-M   'P 1'
#
loop_
_entity.id
_entity.type
_entity.pdbx_description
1 polymer ?
#
loop_
_entity_poly.entity_id
_entity_poly.type
_entity_poly.pdbx_seq_one_letter_code
_entity_poly.pdbx_strand_id
1 'polypeptide(L)'
;MKLISKALVVSALIGLFCFCLPAISNAQLATKISVNQNTDTILIQAQITGLSKDQVSLNLFKQAEIIDFSGLQVMPNGDAGFLLKSTGGNTAQIKYALKIDQSQIQYLTEDQNWYPRSHADIIQTFSIDVKTEKGTEAIHSATGQNESGISIVIGKFIKYVSPSKKIAIYLQNEDLALANTLIQNLDLYLSNDEQKFGPYPYDQFSVVESSDEIGYAFPRMTWIGSQLLRFPFILRTSLPHELLHSWWGNSVFVDYKTGNWCEGLTVFGADYALLNDSEKATYRQKALLEYVDYVKTATEISLSEFVSRGEDKSLQAIGYNKSLMMFVMLEQLVGADTLNKALAIFSQKYKFVEASYANIFEILSSLKPEKESALHNFFTTWILEKGAITFDSLKAEATEVSQGFEIVFSLNNDELKKLGELPVDFSIYFTDGMRQLATLSAGLPLKMRVDKKPQQFTIDPQHKLFRKLSDDERPLTFSKFFAATQVQIQASGKTLETLAAVFPSVGFESVLACSQNLNSSEILMIENYPGGIPEIDESLAKRSVELHPDFLLIDNQKISLAENGYFIFLKVKSQMVILFQTNISLSMNRWFERWSHYGAQGFVVLTPKAAVKQGVWDNPYIQDFEIQKESLIIR
;
A
#
# COMPACT_ATOMS: atom_id res chain seq x y z
N MET A 1 16.89 35.65 13.29
CA MET A 1 16.15 36.85 13.72
C MET A 1 14.79 36.80 13.02
N LYS A 2 13.73 36.35 13.71
CA LYS A 2 12.80 37.18 14.53
C LYS A 2 11.84 37.99 13.62
N LEU A 3 10.51 37.97 13.67
CA LEU A 3 9.39 37.38 14.44
C LEU A 3 8.15 37.53 13.51
N ILE A 4 7.22 36.58 13.35
CA ILE A 4 6.02 36.28 14.19
C ILE A 4 5.03 37.44 14.37
N SER A 5 3.78 37.23 13.92
CA SER A 5 2.47 37.44 14.61
C SER A 5 1.37 37.86 13.60
N LYS A 6 0.10 37.45 13.64
CA LYS A 6 -0.75 36.61 14.54
C LYS A 6 -2.08 36.37 13.78
N ALA A 7 -2.57 35.13 13.71
CA ALA A 7 -3.72 34.57 14.48
C ALA A 7 -5.12 35.02 13.98
N LEU A 8 -5.91 34.10 13.40
CA LEU A 8 -6.92 33.26 14.08
C LEU A 8 -8.15 34.05 14.59
N VAL A 9 -9.26 33.97 13.83
CA VAL A 9 -10.62 33.97 14.38
C VAL A 9 -11.42 32.91 13.61
N VAL A 10 -11.68 31.81 14.29
CA VAL A 10 -12.73 30.83 13.98
C VAL A 10 -13.97 31.25 14.76
N SER A 11 -15.15 31.31 14.12
CA SER A 11 -16.43 30.74 14.60
C SER A 11 -17.64 31.36 13.90
N ALA A 12 -18.54 30.48 13.45
CA ALA A 12 -19.98 30.68 13.26
C ALA A 12 -20.48 31.63 12.16
N LEU A 13 -20.82 31.04 11.00
CA LEU A 13 -22.06 31.37 10.30
C LEU A 13 -22.55 30.14 9.51
N ILE A 14 -23.40 29.38 10.20
CA ILE A 14 -24.40 28.50 9.61
C ILE A 14 -25.29 29.38 8.73
N GLY A 15 -25.30 29.15 7.42
CA GLY A 15 -26.13 29.89 6.48
C GLY A 15 -26.11 29.23 5.12
N LEU A 16 -27.26 28.65 4.74
CA LEU A 16 -27.66 28.23 3.41
C LEU A 16 -26.81 28.87 2.29
N PHE A 17 -25.95 28.06 1.65
CA PHE A 17 -25.55 28.29 0.27
C PHE A 17 -26.02 27.09 -0.56
N CYS A 18 -27.28 27.15 -0.99
CA CYS A 18 -27.66 26.59 -2.28
C CYS A 18 -26.79 27.27 -3.33
N PHE A 19 -25.64 26.69 -3.67
CA PHE A 19 -24.99 26.98 -4.94
C PHE A 19 -25.87 26.36 -6.03
N CYS A 20 -26.87 27.12 -6.48
CA CYS A 20 -27.25 27.07 -7.88
C CYS A 20 -25.99 27.46 -8.67
N LEU A 21 -25.24 26.45 -9.12
CA LEU A 21 -24.23 26.65 -10.14
C LEU A 21 -24.92 27.33 -11.33
N PRO A 22 -24.46 28.50 -11.79
CA PRO A 22 -24.95 29.02 -13.04
C PRO A 22 -24.58 28.00 -14.12
N ALA A 23 -25.57 27.51 -14.85
CA ALA A 23 -25.36 26.73 -16.06
C ALA A 23 -24.70 27.64 -17.10
N ILE A 24 -23.38 27.79 -17.00
CA ILE A 24 -22.56 28.31 -18.08
C ILE A 24 -22.52 27.19 -19.11
N SER A 25 -23.23 27.37 -20.23
CA SER A 25 -23.08 26.51 -21.39
C SER A 25 -21.69 26.74 -21.99
N ASN A 26 -20.66 26.19 -21.36
CA ASN A 26 -19.35 26.04 -21.97
C ASN A 26 -19.51 24.98 -23.06
N ALA A 27 -19.24 25.32 -24.32
CA ALA A 27 -19.09 24.31 -25.35
C ALA A 27 -18.04 23.31 -24.86
N GLN A 28 -18.46 22.07 -24.63
CA GLN A 28 -17.57 21.04 -24.11
C GLN A 28 -16.57 20.66 -25.20
N LEU A 29 -15.28 20.70 -24.88
CA LEU A 29 -14.23 20.27 -25.81
C LEU A 29 -14.49 18.79 -26.18
N ALA A 30 -14.35 18.47 -27.45
CA ALA A 30 -14.50 17.11 -27.94
C ALA A 30 -13.49 16.83 -29.04
N THR A 31 -12.87 15.65 -28.99
CA THR A 31 -11.85 15.22 -29.94
C THR A 31 -12.25 13.90 -30.59
N LYS A 32 -12.42 13.92 -31.91
CA LYS A 32 -12.63 12.72 -32.73
C LYS A 32 -11.34 12.35 -33.44
N ILE A 33 -10.90 11.11 -33.27
CA ILE A 33 -9.64 10.60 -33.81
C ILE A 33 -9.95 9.46 -34.77
N SER A 34 -9.34 9.48 -35.94
CA SER A 34 -9.26 8.32 -36.82
C SER A 34 -7.82 7.84 -36.86
N VAL A 35 -7.62 6.56 -36.59
CA VAL A 35 -6.31 5.90 -36.63
C VAL A 35 -6.38 4.85 -37.73
N ASN A 36 -5.52 4.99 -38.74
CA ASN A 36 -5.43 4.04 -39.84
C ASN A 36 -3.99 3.52 -39.93
N GLN A 37 -3.79 2.29 -39.47
CA GLN A 37 -2.49 1.63 -39.45
C GLN A 37 -2.29 0.82 -40.73
N ASN A 38 -1.20 1.13 -41.44
CA ASN A 38 -0.65 0.42 -42.59
C ASN A 38 0.72 -0.18 -42.25
N THR A 39 1.37 -0.79 -43.23
CA THR A 39 2.55 -1.66 -43.08
C THR A 39 3.74 -1.02 -42.34
N ASP A 40 3.96 0.28 -42.50
CA ASP A 40 5.10 1.01 -41.91
C ASP A 40 4.68 2.32 -41.24
N THR A 41 3.37 2.60 -41.22
CA THR A 41 2.83 3.91 -40.87
C THR A 41 1.50 3.81 -40.13
N ILE A 42 1.32 4.69 -39.15
CA ILE A 42 0.01 4.99 -38.57
C ILE A 42 -0.38 6.38 -39.02
N LEU A 43 -1.44 6.47 -39.81
CA LEU A 43 -2.05 7.73 -40.19
C LEU A 43 -3.08 8.14 -39.14
N ILE A 44 -2.90 9.30 -38.53
CA ILE A 44 -3.82 9.82 -37.52
C ILE A 44 -4.44 11.11 -38.02
N GLN A 45 -5.77 11.20 -37.90
CA GLN A 45 -6.53 12.42 -38.14
C GLN A 45 -7.32 12.76 -36.88
N ALA A 46 -7.06 13.93 -36.31
CA ALA A 46 -7.79 14.45 -35.15
C ALA A 46 -8.64 15.66 -35.57
N GLN A 47 -9.92 15.62 -35.21
CA GLN A 47 -10.85 16.74 -35.32
C GLN A 47 -11.25 17.18 -33.92
N ILE A 48 -11.05 18.45 -33.62
CA ILE A 48 -11.28 19.04 -32.30
C ILE A 48 -12.39 20.07 -32.44
N THR A 49 -13.41 19.99 -31.61
CA THR A 49 -14.56 20.90 -31.59
C THR A 49 -14.75 21.50 -30.20
N GLY A 50 -15.36 22.69 -30.11
CA GLY A 50 -15.53 23.40 -28.84
C GLY A 50 -14.35 24.32 -28.49
N LEU A 51 -13.52 24.67 -29.48
CA LEU A 51 -12.38 25.56 -29.28
C LEU A 51 -12.85 27.01 -29.11
N SER A 52 -12.39 27.70 -28.07
CA SER A 52 -12.58 29.14 -27.88
C SER A 52 -11.39 29.94 -28.42
N LYS A 53 -11.63 31.22 -28.78
CA LYS A 53 -10.63 32.10 -29.43
C LYS A 53 -9.36 32.33 -28.61
N ASP A 54 -9.41 32.17 -27.30
CA ASP A 54 -8.38 32.67 -26.40
C ASP A 54 -7.60 31.59 -25.62
N GLN A 55 -7.90 30.28 -25.76
CA GLN A 55 -7.50 29.34 -24.68
C GLN A 55 -7.04 27.91 -25.01
N VAL A 56 -6.63 27.57 -26.24
CA VAL A 56 -6.10 26.20 -26.44
C VAL A 56 -4.81 26.19 -27.23
N SER A 57 -3.70 26.14 -26.48
CA SER A 57 -2.42 25.65 -26.99
C SER A 57 -2.36 24.14 -26.74
N LEU A 58 -2.24 23.35 -27.80
CA LEU A 58 -2.15 21.90 -27.73
C LEU A 58 -0.72 21.47 -28.04
N ASN A 59 -0.29 20.35 -27.48
CA ASN A 59 0.93 19.69 -27.88
C ASN A 59 0.64 18.52 -28.80
N LEU A 60 1.62 18.24 -29.65
CA LEU A 60 1.74 16.99 -30.38
C LEU A 60 3.21 16.57 -30.32
N PHE A 61 3.50 15.29 -30.14
CA PHE A 61 4.88 14.81 -30.06
C PHE A 61 5.76 15.11 -31.29
N LYS A 62 7.07 14.98 -31.12
CA LYS A 62 8.05 15.27 -32.18
C LYS A 62 8.07 14.26 -33.33
N GLN A 63 7.60 13.04 -33.09
CA GLN A 63 7.59 11.95 -34.07
C GLN A 63 6.49 12.13 -35.14
N ALA A 64 5.57 13.09 -34.96
CA ALA A 64 4.53 13.37 -35.94
C ALA A 64 5.09 13.97 -37.24
N GLU A 65 4.83 13.30 -38.36
CA GLU A 65 5.02 13.87 -39.69
C GLU A 65 3.71 14.56 -40.12
N ILE A 66 3.65 15.89 -39.95
CA ILE A 66 2.44 16.67 -40.28
C ILE A 66 2.16 16.64 -41.78
N ILE A 67 0.96 16.22 -42.16
CA ILE A 67 0.51 16.10 -43.55
C ILE A 67 -0.42 17.25 -43.93
N ASP A 68 -1.42 17.54 -43.10
CA ASP A 68 -2.43 18.56 -43.37
C ASP A 68 -3.01 19.10 -42.05
N PHE A 69 -3.45 20.36 -42.04
CA PHE A 69 -4.10 20.97 -40.88
C PHE A 69 -4.99 22.14 -41.30
N SER A 70 -6.07 22.36 -40.54
CA SER A 70 -6.97 23.50 -40.71
C SER A 70 -7.46 24.03 -39.36
N GLY A 71 -7.68 25.34 -39.27
CA GLY A 71 -8.10 25.98 -38.00
C GLY A 71 -7.00 26.07 -36.93
N LEU A 72 -5.75 25.75 -37.28
CA LEU A 72 -4.59 25.73 -36.38
C LEU A 72 -3.38 26.44 -37.00
N GLN A 73 -2.54 27.01 -36.14
CA GLN A 73 -1.13 27.31 -36.43
C GLN A 73 -0.27 26.24 -35.77
N VAL A 74 0.63 25.63 -36.55
CA VAL A 74 1.56 24.59 -36.08
C VAL A 74 2.95 25.21 -35.94
N MET A 75 3.55 25.12 -34.76
CA MET A 75 4.89 25.64 -34.48
C MET A 75 5.76 24.57 -33.85
N PRO A 76 7.07 24.48 -34.19
CA PRO A 76 8.00 23.63 -33.45
C PRO A 76 8.12 24.05 -31.98
N ASN A 77 8.27 23.08 -31.08
CA ASN A 77 8.38 23.27 -29.62
C ASN A 77 9.60 22.51 -29.04
N GLY A 78 10.74 22.58 -29.73
CA GLY A 78 11.95 21.87 -29.32
C GLY A 78 11.73 20.36 -29.19
N ASP A 79 12.25 19.77 -28.11
CA ASP A 79 12.11 18.33 -27.84
C ASP A 79 10.69 17.90 -27.45
N ALA A 80 9.82 18.85 -27.10
CA ALA A 80 8.42 18.57 -26.77
C ALA A 80 7.53 18.36 -28.01
N GLY A 81 8.06 18.56 -29.23
CA GLY A 81 7.36 18.32 -30.48
C GLY A 81 6.79 19.58 -31.11
N PHE A 82 5.47 19.68 -31.23
CA PHE A 82 4.77 20.78 -31.87
C PHE A 82 3.78 21.44 -30.90
N LEU A 83 3.75 22.77 -30.93
CA LEU A 83 2.74 23.60 -30.29
C LEU A 83 1.69 23.99 -31.34
N LEU A 84 0.44 23.61 -31.12
CA LEU A 84 -0.69 23.91 -31.99
C LEU A 84 -1.54 25.02 -31.34
N LYS A 85 -1.78 26.12 -32.05
CA LYS A 85 -2.64 27.21 -31.57
C LYS A 85 -3.87 27.36 -32.45
N SER A 86 -5.05 27.45 -31.85
CA SER A 86 -6.30 27.73 -32.58
C SER A 86 -6.22 29.07 -33.33
N THR A 87 -6.70 29.13 -34.57
CA THR A 87 -6.83 30.37 -35.35
C THR A 87 -8.13 31.13 -35.06
N GLY A 88 -8.88 30.75 -34.03
CA GLY A 88 -10.08 31.45 -33.57
C GLY A 88 -11.40 30.94 -34.14
N GLY A 89 -11.44 29.70 -34.63
CA GLY A 89 -12.66 28.98 -35.01
C GLY A 89 -13.07 27.93 -33.96
N ASN A 90 -14.33 27.48 -34.00
CA ASN A 90 -14.85 26.44 -33.08
C ASN A 90 -14.34 25.03 -33.38
N THR A 91 -13.71 24.83 -34.54
CA THR A 91 -13.26 23.53 -35.02
C THR A 91 -11.86 23.64 -35.60
N ALA A 92 -11.03 22.66 -35.27
CA ALA A 92 -9.70 22.46 -35.82
C ALA A 92 -9.55 21.02 -36.31
N GLN A 93 -8.68 20.81 -37.29
CA GLN A 93 -8.29 19.49 -37.74
C GLN A 93 -6.79 19.42 -37.98
N ILE A 94 -6.22 18.25 -37.72
CA ILE A 94 -4.83 17.96 -38.04
C ILE A 94 -4.71 16.50 -38.46
N LYS A 95 -3.88 16.27 -39.47
CA LYS A 95 -3.56 14.96 -40.04
C LYS A 95 -2.05 14.80 -40.09
N TYR A 96 -1.57 13.68 -39.59
CA TYR A 96 -0.14 13.38 -39.50
C TYR A 96 0.10 11.88 -39.57
N ALA A 97 1.32 11.50 -39.90
CA ALA A 97 1.77 10.11 -39.89
C ALA A 97 2.78 9.86 -38.79
N LEU A 98 2.79 8.62 -38.30
CA LEU A 98 3.84 8.06 -37.47
C LEU A 98 4.48 6.90 -38.21
N LYS A 99 5.81 6.88 -38.28
CA LYS A 99 6.53 5.70 -38.75
C LYS A 99 6.59 4.68 -37.64
N ILE A 100 6.28 3.43 -37.96
CA ILE A 100 6.25 2.33 -36.99
C ILE A 100 7.02 1.11 -37.50
N ASP A 101 7.45 0.28 -36.56
CA ASP A 101 7.95 -1.06 -36.83
C ASP A 101 6.88 -2.08 -36.45
N GLN A 102 6.36 -2.81 -37.44
CA GLN A 102 5.32 -3.83 -37.23
C GLN A 102 5.75 -5.05 -36.42
N SER A 103 7.06 -5.25 -36.24
CA SER A 103 7.55 -6.28 -35.33
C SER A 103 7.35 -5.90 -33.86
N GLN A 104 7.13 -4.61 -33.58
CA GLN A 104 6.98 -4.07 -32.25
C GLN A 104 5.52 -3.69 -31.98
N ILE A 105 5.08 -3.90 -30.74
CA ILE A 105 3.81 -3.36 -30.26
C ILE A 105 3.97 -1.85 -30.07
N GLN A 106 3.02 -1.09 -30.60
CA GLN A 106 3.01 0.36 -30.51
C GLN A 106 2.16 0.79 -29.32
N TYR A 107 2.80 1.42 -28.34
CA TYR A 107 2.15 1.96 -27.16
C TYR A 107 2.14 3.48 -27.24
N LEU A 108 0.94 4.03 -27.35
CA LEU A 108 0.72 5.48 -27.43
C LEU A 108 -0.09 5.90 -26.20
N THR A 109 0.62 6.36 -25.17
CA THR A 109 0.05 6.72 -23.87
C THR A 109 -0.25 8.22 -23.80
N GLU A 110 -1.22 8.58 -22.96
CA GLU A 110 -1.74 9.93 -22.88
C GLU A 110 -0.69 11.04 -22.61
N ASP A 111 0.40 10.71 -21.92
CA ASP A 111 1.52 11.60 -21.54
C ASP A 111 2.50 11.85 -22.69
N GLN A 112 2.47 10.99 -23.72
CA GLN A 112 3.30 11.15 -24.91
C GLN A 112 2.78 12.23 -25.86
N ASN A 113 1.59 12.81 -25.63
CA ASN A 113 0.96 13.77 -26.56
C ASN A 113 0.86 13.22 -27.99
N TRP A 114 0.48 11.94 -28.13
CA TRP A 114 0.34 11.29 -29.43
C TRP A 114 -0.84 11.78 -30.25
N TYR A 115 -1.74 12.52 -29.62
CA TYR A 115 -2.82 13.30 -30.20
C TYR A 115 -2.75 14.74 -29.69
N PRO A 116 -3.40 15.70 -30.38
CA PRO A 116 -3.46 17.09 -29.93
C PRO A 116 -4.08 17.21 -28.53
N ARG A 117 -3.26 17.52 -27.52
CA ARG A 117 -3.69 17.59 -26.11
C ARG A 117 -3.29 18.92 -25.46
N SER A 118 -4.16 19.47 -24.61
CA SER A 118 -3.85 20.65 -23.80
C SER A 118 -2.90 20.28 -22.64
N HIS A 119 -2.03 21.20 -22.22
CA HIS A 119 -1.20 21.05 -21.02
C HIS A 119 -2.02 21.12 -19.71
N ALA A 120 -3.22 21.69 -19.75
CA ALA A 120 -4.12 21.69 -18.60
C ALA A 120 -4.99 20.43 -18.64
N ASP A 121 -5.25 19.82 -17.47
CA ASP A 121 -6.13 18.65 -17.26
C ASP A 121 -7.59 18.98 -17.59
N ILE A 122 -7.85 19.27 -18.87
CA ILE A 122 -9.18 19.59 -19.37
C ILE A 122 -9.89 18.27 -19.61
N ILE A 123 -10.93 18.03 -18.82
CA ILE A 123 -11.89 16.96 -19.06
C ILE A 123 -12.64 17.26 -20.36
N GLN A 124 -12.57 16.32 -21.30
CA GLN A 124 -13.20 16.42 -22.61
C GLN A 124 -13.73 15.06 -23.06
N THR A 125 -14.46 15.02 -24.17
CA THR A 125 -14.92 13.73 -24.74
C THR A 125 -14.01 13.27 -25.85
N PHE A 126 -13.73 11.97 -25.90
CA PHE A 126 -12.95 11.36 -26.97
C PHE A 126 -13.72 10.28 -27.69
N SER A 127 -13.65 10.28 -29.03
CA SER A 127 -14.11 9.16 -29.85
C SER A 127 -13.00 8.76 -30.80
N ILE A 128 -12.83 7.46 -31.00
CA ILE A 128 -11.78 6.93 -31.85
C ILE A 128 -12.36 5.88 -32.81
N ASP A 129 -12.01 6.01 -34.08
CA ASP A 129 -12.27 5.01 -35.11
C ASP A 129 -10.93 4.44 -35.56
N VAL A 130 -10.74 3.13 -35.40
CA VAL A 130 -9.47 2.47 -35.70
C VAL A 130 -9.63 1.47 -36.84
N LYS A 131 -8.71 1.55 -37.81
CA LYS A 131 -8.53 0.56 -38.88
C LYS A 131 -7.10 0.06 -38.83
N THR A 132 -6.93 -1.25 -38.75
CA THR A 132 -5.64 -1.92 -38.71
C THR A 132 -5.51 -2.90 -39.87
N GLU A 133 -4.28 -3.29 -40.18
CA GLU A 133 -4.04 -4.39 -41.10
C GLU A 133 -4.55 -5.72 -40.52
N LYS A 134 -4.79 -6.69 -41.40
CA LYS A 134 -5.29 -8.01 -41.01
C LYS A 134 -4.34 -8.69 -40.04
N GLY A 135 -4.85 -9.11 -38.87
CA GLY A 135 -4.08 -9.78 -37.82
C GLY A 135 -3.42 -8.82 -36.81
N THR A 136 -3.67 -7.52 -36.94
CA THR A 136 -3.28 -6.50 -35.97
C THR A 136 -4.52 -6.05 -35.21
N GLU A 137 -4.45 -6.05 -33.89
CA GLU A 137 -5.49 -5.53 -33.00
C GLU A 137 -5.14 -4.11 -32.55
N ALA A 138 -6.18 -3.33 -32.24
CA ALA A 138 -6.03 -2.03 -31.59
C ALA A 138 -6.96 -1.95 -30.38
N ILE A 139 -6.40 -1.63 -29.22
CA ILE A 139 -7.11 -1.54 -27.94
C ILE A 139 -6.90 -0.12 -27.42
N HIS A 140 -7.98 0.60 -27.11
CA HIS A 140 -7.93 2.00 -26.73
C HIS A 140 -8.79 2.30 -25.50
N SER A 141 -8.45 3.36 -24.77
CA SER A 141 -9.18 3.72 -23.55
C SER A 141 -10.41 4.58 -23.81
N ALA A 142 -10.47 5.27 -24.96
CA ALA A 142 -11.55 6.20 -25.29
C ALA A 142 -12.95 5.58 -25.09
N THR A 143 -13.81 6.30 -24.39
CA THR A 143 -15.12 5.83 -23.90
C THR A 143 -16.29 6.57 -24.54
N GLY A 144 -16.04 7.71 -25.19
CA GLY A 144 -17.09 8.65 -25.61
C GLY A 144 -17.69 9.48 -24.47
N GLN A 145 -17.19 9.28 -23.25
CA GLN A 145 -17.55 10.05 -22.05
C GLN A 145 -16.46 11.08 -21.76
N ASN A 146 -16.67 11.85 -20.70
CA ASN A 146 -15.67 12.75 -20.16
C ASN A 146 -14.43 11.96 -19.73
N GLU A 147 -13.25 12.36 -20.18
CA GLU A 147 -11.95 11.76 -19.84
C GLU A 147 -10.88 12.86 -19.82
N SER A 148 -9.83 12.70 -19.02
CA SER A 148 -8.67 13.61 -18.97
C SER A 148 -7.69 13.37 -20.12
N GLY A 149 -7.64 12.14 -20.63
CA GLY A 149 -6.80 11.73 -21.73
C GLY A 149 -7.07 10.30 -22.17
N ILE A 150 -6.42 9.87 -23.26
CA ILE A 150 -6.60 8.54 -23.82
C ILE A 150 -5.28 7.89 -24.24
N SER A 151 -5.27 6.56 -24.15
CA SER A 151 -4.17 5.70 -24.59
C SER A 151 -4.67 4.71 -25.64
N ILE A 152 -3.78 4.29 -26.54
CA ILE A 152 -4.02 3.23 -27.51
C ILE A 152 -2.82 2.30 -27.63
N VAL A 153 -3.09 1.01 -27.75
CA VAL A 153 -2.11 -0.04 -28.03
C VAL A 153 -2.46 -0.67 -29.38
N ILE A 154 -1.46 -0.81 -30.25
CA ILE A 154 -1.63 -1.41 -31.58
C ILE A 154 -0.56 -2.47 -31.77
N GLY A 155 -0.95 -3.70 -32.07
CA GLY A 155 0.00 -4.80 -32.20
C GLY A 155 -0.67 -6.12 -32.58
N LYS A 156 0.16 -7.16 -32.75
CA LYS A 156 -0.32 -8.52 -33.00
C LYS A 156 -0.62 -9.19 -31.67
N PHE A 157 -1.90 -9.52 -31.48
CA PHE A 157 -2.37 -10.20 -30.27
C PHE A 157 -3.30 -11.35 -30.64
N ILE A 158 -3.30 -12.37 -29.79
CA ILE A 158 -4.32 -13.40 -29.76
C ILE A 158 -5.35 -12.98 -28.72
N LYS A 159 -6.57 -12.78 -29.20
CA LYS A 159 -7.70 -12.27 -28.42
C LYS A 159 -8.54 -13.42 -27.87
N TYR A 160 -8.74 -13.42 -26.57
CA TYR A 160 -9.69 -14.28 -25.86
C TYR A 160 -10.78 -13.39 -25.26
N VAL A 161 -12.03 -13.83 -25.30
CA VAL A 161 -13.17 -13.04 -24.80
C VAL A 161 -14.01 -13.92 -23.89
N SER A 162 -14.43 -13.37 -22.76
CA SER A 162 -15.30 -14.08 -21.83
C SER A 162 -16.68 -14.34 -22.44
N PRO A 163 -17.44 -15.36 -21.97
CA PRO A 163 -18.81 -15.59 -22.41
C PRO A 163 -19.73 -14.38 -22.20
N SER A 164 -19.51 -13.61 -21.13
CA SER A 164 -20.24 -12.38 -20.83
C SER A 164 -19.91 -11.24 -21.80
N LYS A 165 -18.83 -11.36 -22.56
CA LYS A 165 -18.21 -10.33 -23.41
C LYS A 165 -17.74 -9.08 -22.66
N LYS A 166 -17.80 -9.09 -21.33
CA LYS A 166 -17.33 -7.98 -20.49
C LYS A 166 -15.82 -8.00 -20.27
N ILE A 167 -15.15 -9.15 -20.45
CA ILE A 167 -13.70 -9.27 -20.31
C ILE A 167 -13.08 -9.70 -21.65
N ALA A 168 -11.97 -9.07 -22.03
CA ALA A 168 -11.12 -9.51 -23.13
C ALA A 168 -9.66 -9.59 -22.68
N ILE A 169 -8.94 -10.63 -23.11
CA ILE A 169 -7.52 -10.82 -22.84
C ILE A 169 -6.78 -10.83 -24.18
N TYR A 170 -5.75 -10.01 -24.30
CA TYR A 170 -4.91 -9.88 -25.49
C TYR A 170 -3.50 -10.33 -25.13
N LEU A 171 -3.11 -11.53 -25.61
CA LEU A 171 -1.80 -12.12 -25.38
C LEU A 171 -0.95 -12.06 -26.64
N GLN A 172 0.36 -11.90 -26.49
CA GLN A 172 1.32 -11.90 -27.60
C GLN A 172 1.52 -13.30 -28.18
N ASN A 173 1.36 -14.33 -27.35
CA ASN A 173 1.49 -15.74 -27.71
C ASN A 173 0.25 -16.54 -27.28
N GLU A 174 0.05 -17.71 -27.89
CA GLU A 174 -1.10 -18.56 -27.57
C GLU A 174 -0.93 -19.16 -26.17
N ASP A 175 -1.88 -18.88 -25.28
CA ASP A 175 -1.92 -19.45 -23.95
C ASP A 175 -3.37 -19.48 -23.44
N LEU A 176 -4.12 -20.45 -23.96
CA LEU A 176 -5.53 -20.63 -23.61
C LEU A 176 -5.73 -20.91 -22.12
N ALA A 177 -4.77 -21.57 -21.45
CA ALA A 177 -4.85 -21.89 -20.03
C ALA A 177 -4.73 -20.62 -19.17
N LEU A 178 -3.75 -19.77 -19.47
CA LEU A 178 -3.61 -18.46 -18.82
C LEU A 178 -4.87 -17.62 -19.08
N ALA A 179 -5.28 -17.45 -20.34
CA ALA A 179 -6.43 -16.62 -20.69
C ALA A 179 -7.71 -17.06 -19.97
N ASN A 180 -7.99 -18.37 -19.93
CA ASN A 180 -9.14 -18.91 -19.18
C ASN A 180 -9.05 -18.63 -17.68
N THR A 181 -7.86 -18.76 -17.09
CA THR A 181 -7.65 -18.47 -15.67
C THR A 181 -7.88 -17.00 -15.36
N LEU A 182 -7.36 -16.09 -16.20
CA LEU A 182 -7.55 -14.65 -16.07
C LEU A 182 -9.03 -14.27 -16.20
N ILE A 183 -9.71 -14.78 -17.23
CA ILE A 183 -11.15 -14.52 -17.47
C ILE A 183 -11.98 -14.97 -16.27
N GLN A 184 -11.78 -16.19 -15.76
CA GLN A 184 -12.56 -16.72 -14.64
C GLN A 184 -12.44 -15.85 -13.38
N ASN A 185 -11.22 -15.41 -13.05
CA ASN A 185 -10.99 -14.55 -11.88
C ASN A 185 -11.58 -13.15 -12.10
N LEU A 186 -11.35 -12.54 -13.27
CA LEU A 186 -11.85 -11.20 -13.57
C LEU A 186 -13.37 -11.14 -13.68
N ASP A 187 -14.04 -12.13 -14.26
CA ASP A 187 -15.51 -12.19 -14.27
C ASP A 187 -16.07 -12.28 -12.83
N LEU A 188 -15.41 -13.04 -11.95
CA LEU A 188 -15.78 -13.12 -10.53
C LEU A 188 -15.61 -11.77 -9.83
N TYR A 189 -14.45 -11.12 -9.97
CA TYR A 189 -14.18 -9.83 -9.34
C TYR A 189 -15.09 -8.74 -9.88
N LEU A 190 -15.27 -8.67 -11.21
CA LEU A 190 -16.18 -7.74 -11.85
C LEU A 190 -17.59 -7.89 -11.30
N SER A 191 -18.09 -9.13 -11.18
CA SER A 191 -19.43 -9.38 -10.64
C SER A 191 -19.57 -8.92 -9.18
N ASN A 192 -18.56 -9.19 -8.35
CA ASN A 192 -18.54 -8.77 -6.95
C ASN A 192 -18.48 -7.24 -6.81
N ASP A 193 -17.67 -6.58 -7.63
CA ASP A 193 -17.52 -5.13 -7.62
C ASP A 193 -18.76 -4.44 -8.18
N GLU A 194 -19.40 -5.01 -9.21
CA GLU A 194 -20.70 -4.53 -9.71
C GLU A 194 -21.79 -4.59 -8.63
N GLN A 195 -21.79 -5.64 -7.81
CA GLN A 195 -22.71 -5.77 -6.68
C GLN A 195 -22.45 -4.73 -5.58
N LYS A 196 -21.17 -4.41 -5.32
CA LYS A 196 -20.79 -3.49 -4.25
C LYS A 196 -20.90 -2.03 -4.65
N PHE A 197 -20.44 -1.66 -5.84
CA PHE A 197 -20.23 -0.27 -6.25
C PHE A 197 -21.21 0.19 -7.33
N GLY A 198 -21.97 -0.75 -7.92
CA GLY A 198 -22.89 -0.50 -9.02
C GLY A 198 -22.31 -0.91 -10.38
N PRO A 199 -23.10 -0.81 -11.46
CA PRO A 199 -22.75 -1.35 -12.78
C PRO A 199 -21.38 -0.90 -13.28
N TYR A 200 -20.68 -1.79 -14.00
CA TYR A 200 -19.39 -1.46 -14.61
C TYR A 200 -19.52 -0.19 -15.46
N PRO A 201 -18.63 0.80 -15.30
CA PRO A 201 -18.85 2.11 -15.91
C PRO A 201 -18.72 2.13 -17.43
N TYR A 202 -18.15 1.07 -18.03
CA TYR A 202 -17.89 0.93 -19.46
C TYR A 202 -18.50 -0.35 -20.06
N ASP A 203 -18.17 -0.66 -21.32
CA ASP A 203 -18.71 -1.79 -22.09
C ASP A 203 -17.88 -3.09 -21.95
N GLN A 204 -16.56 -2.98 -21.83
CA GLN A 204 -15.63 -4.11 -21.70
C GLN A 204 -14.37 -3.68 -20.95
N PHE A 205 -13.82 -4.58 -20.14
CA PHE A 205 -12.49 -4.47 -19.55
C PHE A 205 -11.51 -5.37 -20.32
N SER A 206 -10.41 -4.80 -20.80
CA SER A 206 -9.38 -5.50 -21.57
C SER A 206 -8.09 -5.62 -20.77
N VAL A 207 -7.52 -6.83 -20.68
CA VAL A 207 -6.14 -7.04 -20.21
C VAL A 207 -5.25 -7.17 -21.43
N VAL A 208 -4.26 -6.29 -21.54
CA VAL A 208 -3.32 -6.26 -22.67
C VAL A 208 -1.93 -6.64 -22.18
N GLU A 209 -1.34 -7.69 -22.76
CA GLU A 209 0.01 -8.15 -22.41
C GLU A 209 1.09 -7.19 -22.92
N SER A 210 1.94 -6.76 -22.00
CA SER A 210 3.09 -5.89 -22.24
C SER A 210 4.39 -6.66 -22.39
N SER A 211 5.28 -6.17 -23.24
CA SER A 211 6.71 -6.51 -23.18
C SER A 211 7.43 -5.82 -22.02
N ASP A 212 6.94 -4.67 -21.57
CA ASP A 212 7.48 -3.92 -20.43
C ASP A 212 6.84 -4.43 -19.14
N GLU A 213 7.63 -4.74 -18.12
CA GLU A 213 7.14 -5.31 -16.84
C GLU A 213 6.52 -4.25 -15.91
N ILE A 214 5.52 -3.53 -16.43
CA ILE A 214 4.79 -2.45 -15.77
C ILE A 214 3.29 -2.76 -15.79
N GLY A 215 2.56 -2.27 -14.78
CA GLY A 215 1.09 -2.27 -14.72
C GLY A 215 0.55 -0.84 -14.86
N TYR A 216 -0.37 -0.61 -15.79
CA TYR A 216 -1.13 0.64 -15.90
C TYR A 216 -2.63 0.35 -16.00
N ALA A 217 -3.44 1.04 -15.20
CA ALA A 217 -4.89 1.09 -15.36
C ALA A 217 -5.27 2.30 -16.21
N PHE A 218 -5.98 2.04 -17.31
CA PHE A 218 -6.66 3.03 -18.12
C PHE A 218 -8.17 2.78 -18.08
N PRO A 219 -9.01 3.75 -18.49
CA PRO A 219 -10.40 3.45 -18.80
C PRO A 219 -10.49 2.25 -19.75
N ARG A 220 -11.37 1.29 -19.45
CA ARG A 220 -11.64 0.06 -20.24
C ARG A 220 -10.49 -0.94 -20.37
N MET A 221 -9.28 -0.65 -19.91
CA MET A 221 -8.18 -1.59 -20.07
C MET A 221 -7.08 -1.45 -19.03
N THR A 222 -6.38 -2.55 -18.79
CA THR A 222 -5.10 -2.54 -18.11
C THR A 222 -4.01 -3.09 -19.01
N TRP A 223 -2.83 -2.50 -18.90
CA TRP A 223 -1.63 -2.93 -19.59
C TRP A 223 -0.67 -3.53 -18.57
N ILE A 224 -0.30 -4.82 -18.73
CA ILE A 224 0.46 -5.55 -17.71
C ILE A 224 1.60 -6.37 -18.34
N GLY A 225 2.78 -6.29 -17.72
CA GLY A 225 3.96 -7.11 -17.98
C GLY A 225 3.72 -8.60 -18.25
N SER A 226 4.39 -9.13 -19.26
CA SER A 226 4.33 -10.54 -19.66
C SER A 226 4.73 -11.48 -18.51
N GLN A 227 5.82 -11.20 -17.79
CA GLN A 227 6.20 -12.02 -16.63
C GLN A 227 5.22 -11.81 -15.48
N LEU A 228 4.80 -10.57 -15.24
CA LEU A 228 3.82 -10.24 -14.19
C LEU A 228 2.51 -11.03 -14.34
N LEU A 229 1.95 -11.11 -15.56
CA LEU A 229 0.74 -11.87 -15.86
C LEU A 229 0.83 -13.37 -15.53
N ARG A 230 2.04 -13.92 -15.40
CA ARG A 230 2.27 -15.34 -15.17
C ARG A 230 2.59 -15.68 -13.71
N PHE A 231 2.74 -14.69 -12.84
CA PHE A 231 2.95 -14.97 -11.42
C PHE A 231 1.63 -15.32 -10.71
N PRO A 232 1.60 -16.31 -9.80
CA PRO A 232 0.38 -16.70 -9.10
C PRO A 232 -0.31 -15.57 -8.33
N PHE A 233 0.47 -14.60 -7.80
CA PHE A 233 -0.08 -13.49 -7.03
C PHE A 233 -0.94 -12.56 -7.89
N ILE A 234 -0.72 -12.48 -9.21
CA ILE A 234 -1.44 -11.56 -10.11
C ILE A 234 -2.95 -11.77 -10.06
N LEU A 235 -3.36 -13.02 -9.78
CA LEU A 235 -4.76 -13.41 -9.71
C LEU A 235 -5.47 -12.86 -8.47
N ARG A 236 -4.73 -12.53 -7.41
CA ARG A 236 -5.30 -12.10 -6.12
C ARG A 236 -4.89 -10.69 -5.72
N THR A 237 -3.83 -10.17 -6.34
CA THR A 237 -3.23 -8.85 -6.10
C THR A 237 -2.79 -8.29 -7.45
N SER A 238 -2.84 -6.99 -7.65
CA SER A 238 -2.62 -6.31 -8.96
C SER A 238 -3.77 -6.41 -9.97
N LEU A 239 -4.11 -7.53 -10.61
CA LEU A 239 -5.23 -7.50 -11.59
C LEU A 239 -6.59 -7.04 -11.02
N PRO A 240 -7.04 -7.54 -9.84
CA PRO A 240 -8.24 -6.98 -9.23
C PRO A 240 -8.07 -5.49 -8.85
N HIS A 241 -6.85 -5.05 -8.53
CA HIS A 241 -6.54 -3.64 -8.26
C HIS A 241 -6.72 -2.79 -9.53
N GLU A 242 -6.13 -3.21 -10.65
CA GLU A 242 -6.27 -2.53 -11.95
C GLU A 242 -7.73 -2.54 -12.44
N LEU A 243 -8.48 -3.62 -12.21
CA LEU A 243 -9.90 -3.67 -12.51
C LEU A 243 -10.68 -2.65 -11.67
N LEU A 244 -10.40 -2.55 -10.38
CA LEU A 244 -11.11 -1.67 -9.45
C LEU A 244 -10.88 -0.18 -9.76
N HIS A 245 -9.74 0.17 -10.37
CA HIS A 245 -9.52 1.51 -10.93
C HIS A 245 -10.57 1.92 -11.97
N SER A 246 -11.27 0.96 -12.60
CA SER A 246 -12.41 1.27 -13.48
C SER A 246 -13.47 2.12 -12.78
N TRP A 247 -13.72 1.89 -11.49
CA TRP A 247 -14.59 2.76 -10.68
C TRP A 247 -13.81 3.95 -10.11
N TRP A 248 -12.61 3.71 -9.58
CA TRP A 248 -11.82 4.70 -8.83
C TRP A 248 -10.65 5.25 -9.65
N GLY A 249 -10.70 6.51 -10.04
CA GLY A 249 -9.68 7.15 -10.86
C GLY A 249 -10.03 7.19 -12.35
N ASN A 250 -10.63 6.13 -12.92
CA ASN A 250 -11.02 6.13 -14.34
C ASN A 250 -12.48 6.55 -14.57
N SER A 251 -13.39 6.26 -13.62
CA SER A 251 -14.79 6.69 -13.69
C SER A 251 -15.05 7.86 -12.76
N VAL A 252 -14.80 7.72 -11.46
CA VAL A 252 -14.79 8.86 -10.55
C VAL A 252 -13.40 9.46 -10.56
N PHE A 253 -13.26 10.68 -11.08
CA PHE A 253 -11.96 11.34 -11.21
C PHE A 253 -11.46 11.87 -9.88
N VAL A 254 -10.15 11.86 -9.70
CA VAL A 254 -9.51 12.34 -8.46
C VAL A 254 -9.33 13.86 -8.55
N ASP A 255 -9.81 14.59 -7.54
CA ASP A 255 -9.37 15.97 -7.30
C ASP A 255 -7.99 15.96 -6.63
N TYR A 256 -6.92 15.97 -7.44
CA TYR A 256 -5.55 15.94 -6.96
C TYR A 256 -5.16 17.14 -6.07
N LYS A 257 -5.92 18.24 -6.07
CA LYS A 257 -5.67 19.38 -5.18
C LYS A 257 -5.98 19.07 -3.71
N THR A 258 -6.81 18.06 -3.47
CA THR A 258 -7.26 17.65 -2.13
C THR A 258 -6.82 16.22 -1.78
N GLY A 259 -5.88 15.67 -2.55
CA GLY A 259 -5.22 14.40 -2.28
C GLY A 259 -5.79 13.24 -3.09
N ASN A 260 -4.90 12.31 -3.43
CA ASN A 260 -5.25 11.09 -4.15
C ASN A 260 -5.88 10.06 -3.20
N TRP A 261 -7.19 9.85 -3.36
CA TRP A 261 -7.97 8.86 -2.62
C TRP A 261 -8.09 7.51 -3.32
N CYS A 262 -7.85 7.45 -4.62
CA CYS A 262 -8.14 6.25 -5.39
C CYS A 262 -7.16 5.12 -5.07
N GLU A 263 -5.85 5.41 -4.98
CA GLU A 263 -4.81 4.38 -4.74
C GLU A 263 -5.02 3.64 -3.42
N GLY A 264 -5.28 4.39 -2.33
CA GLY A 264 -5.55 3.76 -1.05
C GLY A 264 -6.84 2.94 -1.04
N LEU A 265 -7.87 3.41 -1.75
CA LEU A 265 -9.14 2.72 -1.87
C LEU A 265 -9.03 1.45 -2.73
N THR A 266 -8.22 1.46 -3.79
CA THR A 266 -7.96 0.27 -4.61
C THR A 266 -7.15 -0.76 -3.84
N VAL A 267 -6.12 -0.37 -3.09
CA VAL A 267 -5.41 -1.27 -2.17
C VAL A 267 -6.37 -1.87 -1.15
N PHE A 268 -7.24 -1.05 -0.53
CA PHE A 268 -8.23 -1.52 0.44
C PHE A 268 -9.22 -2.52 -0.19
N GLY A 269 -9.79 -2.19 -1.35
CA GLY A 269 -10.86 -2.94 -1.99
C GLY A 269 -10.42 -4.17 -2.77
N ALA A 270 -9.14 -4.25 -3.18
CA ALA A 270 -8.59 -5.37 -3.93
C ALA A 270 -7.50 -6.11 -3.14
N ASP A 271 -6.31 -5.50 -3.00
CA ASP A 271 -5.13 -6.19 -2.46
C ASP A 271 -5.31 -6.65 -1.02
N TYR A 272 -6.06 -5.89 -0.23
CA TYR A 272 -6.37 -6.20 1.16
C TYR A 272 -7.68 -6.98 1.34
N ALA A 273 -8.77 -6.60 0.66
CA ALA A 273 -10.09 -7.20 0.88
C ALA A 273 -10.14 -8.70 0.55
N LEU A 274 -9.35 -9.14 -0.44
CA LEU A 274 -9.29 -10.53 -0.92
C LEU A 274 -8.51 -11.49 -0.02
N LEU A 275 -7.80 -10.95 0.97
CA LEU A 275 -7.02 -11.73 1.94
C LEU A 275 -7.90 -12.33 3.03
N ASN A 276 -7.47 -13.47 3.58
CA ASN A 276 -8.06 -14.04 4.80
C ASN A 276 -7.64 -13.22 6.05
N ASP A 277 -8.28 -13.46 7.20
CA ASP A 277 -8.05 -12.63 8.40
C ASP A 277 -6.60 -12.62 8.89
N SER A 278 -5.90 -13.76 8.80
CA SER A 278 -4.49 -13.86 9.19
C SER A 278 -3.61 -13.07 8.23
N GLU A 279 -3.84 -13.23 6.92
CA GLU A 279 -3.11 -12.49 5.88
C GLU A 279 -3.36 -10.98 6.00
N LYS A 280 -4.59 -10.57 6.30
CA LYS A 280 -4.94 -9.16 6.55
C LYS A 280 -4.17 -8.59 7.75
N ALA A 281 -4.05 -9.35 8.83
CA ALA A 281 -3.26 -8.92 9.99
C ALA A 281 -1.78 -8.72 9.65
N THR A 282 -1.19 -9.66 8.90
CA THR A 282 0.19 -9.53 8.41
C THR A 282 0.36 -8.35 7.45
N TYR A 283 -0.61 -8.12 6.55
CA TYR A 283 -0.59 -6.99 5.62
C TYR A 283 -0.60 -5.65 6.37
N ARG A 284 -1.49 -5.49 7.35
CA ARG A 284 -1.55 -4.28 8.17
C ARG A 284 -0.27 -4.07 8.96
N GLN A 285 0.26 -5.12 9.60
CA GLN A 285 1.55 -5.04 10.30
C GLN A 285 2.67 -4.55 9.38
N LYS A 286 2.77 -5.13 8.17
CA LYS A 286 3.75 -4.72 7.15
C LYS A 286 3.56 -3.25 6.76
N ALA A 287 2.32 -2.81 6.53
CA ALA A 287 2.00 -1.43 6.21
C ALA A 287 2.48 -0.45 7.30
N LEU A 288 2.29 -0.80 8.58
CA LEU A 288 2.77 0.01 9.72
C LEU A 288 4.31 0.02 9.81
N LEU A 289 4.96 -1.12 9.59
CA LEU A 289 6.43 -1.22 9.60
C LEU A 289 7.06 -0.36 8.50
N GLU A 290 6.57 -0.48 7.27
CA GLU A 290 7.07 0.30 6.14
C GLU A 290 6.90 1.81 6.37
N TYR A 291 5.79 2.23 6.98
CA TYR A 291 5.61 3.64 7.36
C TYR A 291 6.67 4.10 8.37
N VAL A 292 6.91 3.32 9.43
CA VAL A 292 7.93 3.67 10.44
C VAL A 292 9.35 3.66 9.86
N ASP A 293 9.65 2.73 8.96
CA ASP A 293 10.99 2.57 8.39
C ASP A 293 11.31 3.66 7.35
N TYR A 294 10.36 4.00 6.48
CA TYR A 294 10.57 4.92 5.35
C TYR A 294 10.18 6.36 5.65
N VAL A 295 9.13 6.62 6.44
CA VAL A 295 8.65 7.99 6.68
C VAL A 295 9.45 8.65 7.80
N LYS A 296 10.10 9.77 7.48
CA LYS A 296 10.81 10.60 8.46
C LYS A 296 10.03 11.87 8.72
N THR A 297 10.09 12.39 9.94
CA THR A 297 9.34 13.58 10.36
C THR A 297 9.56 14.78 9.45
N ALA A 298 10.77 14.95 8.89
CA ALA A 298 11.10 16.07 8.01
C ALA A 298 10.45 16.00 6.62
N THR A 299 10.09 14.80 6.15
CA THR A 299 9.57 14.54 4.80
C THR A 299 8.12 14.05 4.81
N GLU A 300 7.50 14.00 5.99
CA GLU A 300 6.14 13.52 6.12
C GLU A 300 5.11 14.51 5.56
N ILE A 301 4.14 13.98 4.82
CA ILE A 301 3.00 14.70 4.25
C ILE A 301 1.67 14.09 4.73
N SER A 302 0.58 14.85 4.68
CA SER A 302 -0.77 14.32 4.92
C SER A 302 -1.33 13.61 3.68
N LEU A 303 -2.46 12.92 3.81
CA LEU A 303 -3.12 12.30 2.65
C LEU A 303 -3.68 13.35 1.69
N SER A 304 -4.09 14.52 2.20
CA SER A 304 -4.55 15.64 1.35
C SER A 304 -3.43 16.27 0.52
N GLU A 305 -2.17 16.05 0.88
CA GLU A 305 -0.99 16.53 0.13
C GLU A 305 -0.45 15.48 -0.86
N PHE A 306 -0.88 14.21 -0.75
CA PHE A 306 -0.37 13.11 -1.59
C PHE A 306 -1.01 13.15 -2.99
N VAL A 307 -0.17 13.13 -4.04
CA VAL A 307 -0.61 13.09 -5.44
C VAL A 307 -0.21 11.79 -6.11
N SER A 308 1.09 11.46 -6.07
CA SER A 308 1.66 10.23 -6.62
C SER A 308 2.92 9.85 -5.84
N ARG A 309 3.29 8.57 -5.86
CA ARG A 309 4.49 8.07 -5.18
C ARG A 309 5.79 8.23 -5.98
N GLY A 310 5.73 8.24 -7.31
CA GLY A 310 6.92 8.05 -8.14
C GLY A 310 7.74 6.83 -7.68
N GLU A 311 9.05 7.01 -7.51
CA GLU A 311 9.96 5.98 -6.98
C GLU A 311 10.18 6.08 -5.45
N ASP A 312 9.47 6.99 -4.77
CA ASP A 312 9.69 7.27 -3.34
C ASP A 312 8.89 6.32 -2.43
N LYS A 313 9.62 5.49 -1.68
CA LYS A 313 9.03 4.56 -0.71
C LYS A 313 8.31 5.24 0.46
N SER A 314 8.75 6.43 0.87
CA SER A 314 8.06 7.23 1.89
C SER A 314 6.69 7.67 1.38
N LEU A 315 6.61 8.13 0.13
CA LEU A 315 5.33 8.50 -0.49
C LEU A 315 4.43 7.27 -0.72
N GLN A 316 5.00 6.12 -1.07
CA GLN A 316 4.25 4.86 -1.14
C GLN A 316 3.66 4.48 0.24
N ALA A 317 4.45 4.55 1.31
CA ALA A 317 3.98 4.24 2.65
C ALA A 317 2.89 5.22 3.16
N ILE A 318 2.80 6.43 2.60
CA ILE A 318 1.73 7.38 2.92
C ILE A 318 0.52 7.14 2.00
N GLY A 319 0.69 7.27 0.69
CA GLY A 319 -0.41 7.22 -0.28
C GLY A 319 -1.12 5.87 -0.37
N TYR A 320 -0.41 4.78 -0.14
CA TYR A 320 -0.94 3.42 -0.21
C TYR A 320 -1.17 2.87 1.19
N ASN A 321 -0.13 2.77 2.02
CA ASN A 321 -0.23 2.08 3.32
C ASN A 321 -1.04 2.87 4.36
N LYS A 322 -0.75 4.17 4.58
CA LYS A 322 -1.57 5.01 5.48
C LYS A 322 -2.99 5.15 4.96
N SER A 323 -3.20 5.33 3.66
CA SER A 323 -4.54 5.44 3.08
C SER A 323 -5.35 4.14 3.21
N LEU A 324 -4.74 2.97 2.96
CA LEU A 324 -5.33 1.66 3.26
C LEU A 324 -5.78 1.59 4.74
N MET A 325 -4.87 1.89 5.66
CA MET A 325 -5.14 1.80 7.10
C MET A 325 -6.23 2.80 7.52
N MET A 326 -6.30 3.96 6.88
CA MET A 326 -7.38 4.93 7.06
C MET A 326 -8.73 4.31 6.66
N PHE A 327 -8.84 3.64 5.50
CA PHE A 327 -10.08 2.96 5.12
C PHE A 327 -10.42 1.78 6.05
N VAL A 328 -9.44 1.03 6.54
CA VAL A 328 -9.65 -0.01 7.58
C VAL A 328 -10.26 0.61 8.84
N MET A 329 -9.68 1.70 9.35
CA MET A 329 -10.20 2.38 10.54
C MET A 329 -11.58 3.02 10.28
N LEU A 330 -11.82 3.56 9.09
CA LEU A 330 -13.11 4.12 8.69
C LEU A 330 -14.19 3.04 8.67
N GLU A 331 -13.89 1.86 8.13
CA GLU A 331 -14.78 0.70 8.17
C GLU A 331 -15.11 0.29 9.61
N GLN A 332 -14.12 0.29 10.52
CA GLN A 332 -14.36 0.02 11.94
C GLN A 332 -15.29 1.07 12.58
N LEU A 333 -15.18 2.34 12.17
CA LEU A 333 -15.99 3.44 12.72
C LEU A 333 -17.45 3.40 12.26
N VAL A 334 -17.71 3.11 10.98
CA VAL A 334 -19.05 3.20 10.39
C VAL A 334 -19.73 1.85 10.10
N GLY A 335 -18.95 0.76 10.11
CA GLY A 335 -19.34 -0.58 9.68
C GLY A 335 -19.24 -0.80 8.17
N ALA A 336 -18.92 -2.03 7.78
CA ALA A 336 -18.71 -2.44 6.38
C ALA A 336 -19.92 -2.15 5.48
N ASP A 337 -21.15 -2.44 5.93
CA ASP A 337 -22.37 -2.19 5.15
C ASP A 337 -22.57 -0.70 4.84
N THR A 338 -22.32 0.17 5.83
CA THR A 338 -22.41 1.62 5.65
C THR A 338 -21.35 2.10 4.67
N LEU A 339 -20.10 1.65 4.82
CA LEU A 339 -19.00 2.04 3.94
C LEU A 339 -19.27 1.60 2.50
N ASN A 340 -19.66 0.34 2.29
CA ASN A 340 -20.00 -0.18 0.96
C ASN A 340 -21.14 0.60 0.32
N LYS A 341 -22.21 0.91 1.09
CA LYS A 341 -23.31 1.73 0.60
C LYS A 341 -22.86 3.15 0.24
N ALA A 342 -21.97 3.76 1.02
CA ALA A 342 -21.43 5.08 0.73
C ALA A 342 -20.62 5.07 -0.57
N LEU A 343 -19.76 4.05 -0.77
CA LEU A 343 -18.97 3.89 -1.99
C LEU A 343 -19.84 3.64 -3.22
N ALA A 344 -20.94 2.89 -3.10
CA ALA A 344 -21.92 2.71 -4.18
C ALA A 344 -22.57 4.05 -4.59
N ILE A 345 -23.00 4.86 -3.61
CA ILE A 345 -23.56 6.19 -3.86
C ILE A 345 -22.50 7.10 -4.47
N PHE A 346 -21.26 7.04 -3.96
CA PHE A 346 -20.14 7.83 -4.44
C PHE A 346 -19.84 7.53 -5.92
N SER A 347 -19.75 6.25 -6.28
CA SER A 347 -19.57 5.84 -7.68
C SER A 347 -20.67 6.38 -8.59
N GLN A 348 -21.93 6.24 -8.20
CA GLN A 348 -23.06 6.66 -9.04
C GLN A 348 -23.16 8.19 -9.16
N LYS A 349 -22.95 8.91 -8.05
CA LYS A 349 -23.11 10.37 -7.99
C LYS A 349 -21.98 11.11 -8.70
N TYR A 350 -20.75 10.57 -8.65
CA TYR A 350 -19.56 11.22 -9.21
C TYR A 350 -19.02 10.50 -10.45
N LYS A 351 -19.83 9.66 -11.11
CA LYS A 351 -19.47 9.02 -12.37
C LYS A 351 -19.11 10.07 -13.43
N PHE A 352 -17.87 10.03 -13.90
CA PHE A 352 -17.23 10.96 -14.85
C PHE A 352 -17.14 12.41 -14.35
N VAL A 353 -17.01 12.57 -13.04
CA VAL A 353 -16.86 13.86 -12.34
C VAL A 353 -15.70 13.76 -11.36
N GLU A 354 -14.97 14.85 -11.18
CA GLU A 354 -13.95 14.97 -10.13
C GLU A 354 -14.58 14.93 -8.74
N ALA A 355 -13.94 14.19 -7.83
CA ALA A 355 -14.34 14.07 -6.45
C ALA A 355 -13.14 13.96 -5.51
N SER A 356 -13.37 14.28 -4.25
CA SER A 356 -12.36 14.30 -3.18
C SER A 356 -12.72 13.36 -2.04
N TYR A 357 -11.80 13.17 -1.09
CA TYR A 357 -12.11 12.52 0.18
C TYR A 357 -13.34 13.14 0.87
N ALA A 358 -13.50 14.48 0.81
CA ALA A 358 -14.60 15.16 1.48
C ALA A 358 -15.97 14.67 1.00
N ASN A 359 -16.11 14.34 -0.28
CA ASN A 359 -17.36 13.84 -0.84
C ASN A 359 -17.73 12.44 -0.32
N ILE A 360 -16.76 11.58 -0.05
CA ILE A 360 -17.00 10.28 0.61
C ILE A 360 -17.52 10.51 2.03
N PHE A 361 -16.91 11.44 2.77
CA PHE A 361 -17.32 11.76 4.14
C PHE A 361 -18.68 12.45 4.22
N GLU A 362 -19.03 13.32 3.26
CA GLU A 362 -20.37 13.91 3.16
C GLU A 362 -21.46 12.83 2.99
N ILE A 363 -21.21 11.83 2.14
CA ILE A 363 -22.13 10.70 1.97
C ILE A 363 -22.23 9.88 3.25
N LEU A 364 -21.10 9.60 3.91
CA LEU A 364 -21.09 8.86 5.17
C LEU A 364 -21.85 9.61 6.28
N SER A 365 -21.63 10.92 6.45
CA SER A 365 -22.37 11.73 7.41
C SER A 365 -23.88 11.76 7.10
N SER A 366 -24.26 11.74 5.82
CA SER A 366 -25.67 11.65 5.42
C SER A 366 -26.29 10.29 5.74
N LEU A 367 -25.52 9.20 5.68
CA LEU A 367 -25.96 7.84 6.02
C LEU A 367 -25.93 7.56 7.53
N LYS A 368 -25.08 8.27 8.28
CA LYS A 368 -24.87 8.15 9.73
C LYS A 368 -24.83 9.52 10.41
N PRO A 369 -25.95 10.28 10.46
CA PRO A 369 -25.97 11.60 11.09
C PRO A 369 -25.54 11.57 12.55
N GLU A 370 -25.80 10.46 13.26
CA GLU A 370 -25.37 10.26 14.65
C GLU A 370 -23.85 10.16 14.84
N LYS A 371 -23.09 9.97 13.74
CA LYS A 371 -21.62 9.92 13.72
C LYS A 371 -20.98 11.13 13.02
N GLU A 372 -21.74 12.16 12.68
CA GLU A 372 -21.22 13.33 11.93
C GLU A 372 -19.99 13.98 12.61
N SER A 373 -20.06 14.19 13.93
CA SER A 373 -18.92 14.77 14.67
C SER A 373 -17.71 13.83 14.68
N ALA A 374 -17.92 12.52 14.84
CA ALA A 374 -16.86 11.52 14.80
C ALA A 374 -16.18 11.48 13.42
N LEU A 375 -16.99 11.52 12.35
CA LEU A 375 -16.52 11.54 10.96
C LEU A 375 -15.75 12.82 10.63
N HIS A 376 -16.20 13.98 11.13
CA HIS A 376 -15.48 15.25 10.96
C HIS A 376 -14.11 15.22 11.65
N ASN A 377 -14.06 14.73 12.89
CA ASN A 377 -12.81 14.56 13.62
C ASN A 377 -11.89 13.56 12.91
N PHE A 378 -12.43 12.44 12.46
CA PHE A 378 -11.70 11.43 11.70
C PHE A 378 -11.10 12.01 10.42
N PHE A 379 -11.89 12.75 9.63
CA PHE A 379 -11.42 13.40 8.40
C PHE A 379 -10.26 14.36 8.69
N THR A 380 -10.40 15.20 9.71
CA THR A 380 -9.37 16.15 10.12
C THR A 380 -8.08 15.41 10.51
N THR A 381 -8.17 14.42 11.40
CA THR A 381 -7.00 13.70 11.92
C THR A 381 -6.30 12.83 10.89
N TRP A 382 -7.06 12.13 10.04
CA TRP A 382 -6.48 11.08 9.18
C TRP A 382 -6.23 11.52 7.74
N ILE A 383 -6.97 12.51 7.24
CA ILE A 383 -6.79 13.04 5.88
C ILE A 383 -5.94 14.31 5.89
N LEU A 384 -6.26 15.28 6.76
CA LEU A 384 -5.61 16.60 6.75
C LEU A 384 -4.34 16.65 7.60
N GLU A 385 -4.28 15.92 8.71
CA GLU A 385 -3.14 15.93 9.62
C GLU A 385 -2.10 14.83 9.32
N LYS A 386 -0.89 15.04 9.86
CA LYS A 386 0.27 14.15 9.74
C LYS A 386 0.41 13.23 10.96
N GLY A 387 1.24 12.20 10.82
CA GLY A 387 1.58 11.26 11.86
C GLY A 387 0.62 10.08 11.94
N ALA A 388 0.88 9.26 12.96
CA ALA A 388 0.10 8.09 13.36
C ALA A 388 -0.24 8.19 14.85
N ILE A 389 -1.06 7.27 15.37
CA ILE A 389 -1.25 7.08 16.81
C ILE A 389 0.08 6.59 17.43
N THR A 390 0.39 7.07 18.64
CA THR A 390 1.38 6.47 19.53
C THR A 390 0.65 5.95 20.76
N PHE A 391 1.25 4.98 21.44
CA PHE A 391 0.77 4.48 22.73
C PHE A 391 1.86 4.60 23.79
N ASP A 392 2.73 5.59 23.64
CA ASP A 392 3.89 5.79 24.51
C ASP A 392 3.46 6.20 25.93
N SER A 393 2.26 6.80 26.05
CA SER A 393 1.67 7.15 27.35
C SER A 393 0.62 6.18 27.86
N LEU A 394 0.40 5.05 27.18
CA LEU A 394 -0.57 4.05 27.59
C LEU A 394 -0.21 3.48 28.96
N LYS A 395 -1.12 3.65 29.91
CA LYS A 395 -1.07 2.99 31.22
C LYS A 395 -2.29 2.09 31.38
N ALA A 396 -2.09 0.94 31.98
CA ALA A 396 -3.15 0.00 32.28
C ALA A 396 -3.08 -0.42 33.76
N GLU A 397 -4.04 0.06 34.54
CA GLU A 397 -4.14 -0.22 35.97
C GLU A 397 -5.27 -1.20 36.20
N ALA A 398 -5.04 -2.22 37.03
CA ALA A 398 -6.08 -3.15 37.47
C ALA A 398 -6.25 -3.05 38.98
N THR A 399 -7.47 -2.72 39.40
CA THR A 399 -7.86 -2.58 40.80
C THR A 399 -8.80 -3.71 41.18
N GLU A 400 -8.49 -4.41 42.27
CA GLU A 400 -9.38 -5.41 42.84
C GLU A 400 -10.67 -4.74 43.34
N VAL A 401 -11.82 -5.29 42.95
CA VAL A 401 -13.15 -4.80 43.36
C VAL A 401 -13.98 -5.97 43.90
N SER A 402 -15.12 -5.68 44.55
CA SER A 402 -15.98 -6.71 45.19
C SER A 402 -16.32 -7.94 44.33
N GLN A 403 -16.31 -7.80 43.00
CA GLN A 403 -16.47 -8.89 42.03
C GLN A 403 -15.44 -8.74 40.91
N GLY A 404 -14.27 -9.36 41.06
CA GLY A 404 -13.21 -9.37 40.06
C GLY A 404 -12.31 -8.14 40.11
N PHE A 405 -11.95 -7.60 38.94
CA PHE A 405 -11.04 -6.47 38.78
C PHE A 405 -11.65 -5.43 37.84
N GLU A 406 -11.51 -4.15 38.18
CA GLU A 406 -11.73 -3.03 37.25
C GLU A 406 -10.39 -2.68 36.60
N ILE A 407 -10.34 -2.75 35.27
CA ILE A 407 -9.20 -2.32 34.46
C ILE A 407 -9.48 -0.92 33.92
N VAL A 408 -8.50 -0.04 34.05
CA VAL A 408 -8.53 1.33 33.52
C VAL A 408 -7.34 1.53 32.59
N PHE A 409 -7.61 1.78 31.31
CA PHE A 409 -6.61 2.22 30.35
C PHE A 409 -6.62 3.75 30.26
N SER A 410 -5.45 4.36 30.42
CA SER A 410 -5.24 5.81 30.39
C SER A 410 -4.23 6.19 29.33
N LEU A 411 -4.51 7.26 28.59
CA LEU A 411 -3.68 7.85 27.55
C LEU A 411 -3.63 9.36 27.76
N ASN A 412 -2.62 10.03 27.20
CA ASN A 412 -2.58 11.49 27.19
C ASN A 412 -3.63 12.08 26.22
N ASN A 413 -3.92 13.38 26.37
CA ASN A 413 -4.96 14.05 25.60
C ASN A 413 -4.71 14.03 24.08
N ASP A 414 -3.46 14.09 23.63
CA ASP A 414 -3.12 14.12 22.20
C ASP A 414 -3.37 12.75 21.55
N GLU A 415 -2.95 11.67 22.22
CA GLU A 415 -3.20 10.28 21.79
C GLU A 415 -4.69 9.96 21.78
N LEU A 416 -5.44 10.41 22.79
CA LEU A 416 -6.90 10.25 22.86
C LEU A 416 -7.63 11.04 21.77
N LYS A 417 -7.20 12.29 21.51
CA LYS A 417 -7.78 13.09 20.44
C LYS A 417 -7.58 12.42 19.08
N LYS A 418 -6.39 11.86 18.82
CA LYS A 418 -6.13 11.10 17.59
C LYS A 418 -6.95 9.81 17.49
N LEU A 419 -7.16 9.13 18.61
CA LEU A 419 -7.96 7.91 18.67
C LEU A 419 -9.45 8.20 18.40
N GLY A 420 -9.96 9.35 18.86
CA GLY A 420 -11.33 9.79 18.57
C GLY A 420 -12.37 8.84 19.14
N GLU A 421 -13.22 8.27 18.27
CA GLU A 421 -14.22 7.23 18.62
C GLU A 421 -13.84 5.84 18.08
N LEU A 422 -12.60 5.65 17.62
CA LEU A 422 -12.19 4.38 17.04
C LEU A 422 -12.25 3.25 18.08
N PRO A 423 -12.74 2.06 17.68
CA PRO A 423 -12.67 0.89 18.54
C PRO A 423 -11.21 0.43 18.68
N VAL A 424 -10.83 0.09 19.91
CA VAL A 424 -9.51 -0.46 20.24
C VAL A 424 -9.68 -1.88 20.74
N ASP A 425 -9.04 -2.82 20.05
CA ASP A 425 -9.00 -4.22 20.44
C ASP A 425 -7.90 -4.47 21.47
N PHE A 426 -8.21 -5.31 22.47
CA PHE A 426 -7.29 -5.78 23.49
C PHE A 426 -7.35 -7.31 23.58
N SER A 427 -6.20 -7.95 23.81
CA SER A 427 -6.17 -9.32 24.37
C SER A 427 -5.64 -9.24 25.79
N ILE A 428 -6.39 -9.78 26.75
CA ILE A 428 -6.06 -9.79 28.17
C ILE A 428 -5.69 -11.22 28.56
N TYR A 429 -4.55 -11.38 29.21
CA TYR A 429 -4.01 -12.63 29.71
C TYR A 429 -4.12 -12.65 31.23
N PHE A 430 -4.64 -13.74 31.77
CA PHE A 430 -4.88 -13.91 33.20
C PHE A 430 -3.85 -14.85 33.82
N THR A 431 -3.73 -14.77 35.15
CA THR A 431 -2.80 -15.60 35.95
C THR A 431 -3.02 -17.11 35.84
N ASP A 432 -4.19 -17.56 35.37
CA ASP A 432 -4.50 -18.97 35.12
C ASP A 432 -4.14 -19.43 33.69
N GLY A 433 -3.51 -18.56 32.89
CA GLY A 433 -3.13 -18.80 31.51
C GLY A 433 -4.26 -18.58 30.48
N MET A 434 -5.47 -18.22 30.93
CA MET A 434 -6.58 -17.93 30.01
C MET A 434 -6.41 -16.57 29.31
N ARG A 435 -7.01 -16.43 28.13
CA ARG A 435 -7.04 -15.21 27.33
C ARG A 435 -8.49 -14.75 27.08
N GLN A 436 -8.75 -13.45 27.21
CA GLN A 436 -10.01 -12.81 26.83
C GLN A 436 -9.76 -11.69 25.81
N LEU A 437 -10.63 -11.62 24.79
CA LEU A 437 -10.65 -10.50 23.84
C LEU A 437 -11.63 -9.43 24.32
N ALA A 438 -11.27 -8.16 24.16
CA ALA A 438 -12.15 -7.03 24.43
C ALA A 438 -11.99 -5.97 23.35
N THR A 439 -13.08 -5.27 23.01
CA THR A 439 -13.05 -4.12 22.12
C THR A 439 -13.70 -2.96 22.86
N LEU A 440 -12.98 -1.85 22.98
CA LEU A 440 -13.47 -0.64 23.66
C LEU A 440 -13.52 0.51 22.66
N SER A 441 -14.69 1.13 22.52
CA SER A 441 -14.79 2.42 21.82
C SER A 441 -14.23 3.53 22.70
N ALA A 442 -13.42 4.40 22.12
CA ALA A 442 -12.77 5.47 22.86
C ALA A 442 -13.79 6.40 23.57
N GLY A 443 -13.63 6.47 24.89
CA GLY A 443 -14.31 7.32 25.86
C GLY A 443 -13.43 7.37 27.11
N LEU A 444 -13.38 8.52 27.80
CA LEU A 444 -12.41 8.75 28.85
C LEU A 444 -12.95 8.40 30.26
N PRO A 445 -12.19 7.62 31.07
CA PRO A 445 -11.15 6.67 30.69
C PRO A 445 -11.75 5.38 30.09
N LEU A 446 -10.94 4.62 29.37
CA LEU A 446 -11.34 3.33 28.82
C LEU A 446 -11.39 2.30 29.97
N LYS A 447 -12.59 1.91 30.38
CA LYS A 447 -12.79 1.00 31.51
C LYS A 447 -13.42 -0.32 31.09
N MET A 448 -13.02 -1.39 31.76
CA MET A 448 -13.71 -2.67 31.68
C MET A 448 -13.60 -3.47 32.97
N ARG A 449 -14.53 -4.40 33.18
CA ARG A 449 -14.47 -5.35 34.29
C ARG A 449 -14.10 -6.74 33.79
N VAL A 450 -13.29 -7.43 34.61
CA VAL A 450 -12.90 -8.81 34.37
C VAL A 450 -13.04 -9.62 35.66
N ASP A 451 -13.44 -10.88 35.55
CA ASP A 451 -13.73 -11.72 36.73
C ASP A 451 -12.45 -12.27 37.40
N LYS A 452 -11.36 -12.32 36.65
CA LYS A 452 -10.09 -12.93 37.05
C LYS A 452 -8.98 -11.90 37.12
N LYS A 453 -7.96 -12.19 37.94
CA LYS A 453 -6.79 -11.33 38.07
C LYS A 453 -6.06 -11.22 36.72
N PRO A 454 -6.09 -10.05 36.07
CA PRO A 454 -5.35 -9.84 34.84
C PRO A 454 -3.85 -9.79 35.15
N GLN A 455 -3.04 -10.29 34.24
CA GLN A 455 -1.58 -10.30 34.36
C GLN A 455 -0.96 -9.43 33.27
N GLN A 456 -1.39 -9.65 32.03
CA GLN A 456 -0.78 -9.07 30.85
C GLN A 456 -1.84 -8.67 29.82
N PHE A 457 -1.50 -7.78 28.90
CA PHE A 457 -2.37 -7.46 27.76
C PHE A 457 -1.58 -7.12 26.49
N THR A 458 -2.25 -7.23 25.34
CA THR A 458 -1.80 -6.68 24.06
C THR A 458 -2.83 -5.67 23.58
N ILE A 459 -2.39 -4.49 23.14
CA ILE A 459 -3.23 -3.52 22.45
C ILE A 459 -3.15 -3.72 20.94
N ASP A 460 -4.29 -3.58 20.27
CA ASP A 460 -4.44 -3.70 18.83
C ASP A 460 -3.70 -4.94 18.25
N PRO A 461 -4.02 -6.16 18.75
CA PRO A 461 -3.30 -7.38 18.39
C PRO A 461 -3.42 -7.77 16.92
N GLN A 462 -4.35 -7.14 16.21
CA GLN A 462 -4.60 -7.36 14.79
C GLN A 462 -4.11 -6.19 13.94
N HIS A 463 -3.44 -5.19 14.51
CA HIS A 463 -2.91 -4.04 13.78
C HIS A 463 -3.99 -3.29 12.98
N LYS A 464 -5.19 -3.11 13.53
CA LYS A 464 -6.30 -2.40 12.86
C LYS A 464 -6.16 -0.88 12.94
N LEU A 465 -5.33 -0.35 13.83
CA LEU A 465 -5.13 1.09 14.00
C LEU A 465 -3.88 1.55 13.24
N PHE A 466 -3.95 2.73 12.62
CA PHE A 466 -2.77 3.37 12.04
C PHE A 466 -1.91 4.00 13.15
N ARG A 467 -0.96 3.21 13.66
CA ARG A 467 -0.11 3.54 14.80
C ARG A 467 1.36 3.29 14.51
N LYS A 468 2.24 3.98 15.24
CA LYS A 468 3.66 3.64 15.27
C LYS A 468 3.83 2.40 16.13
N LEU A 469 4.36 1.35 15.53
CA LEU A 469 4.79 0.16 16.26
C LEU A 469 5.99 0.52 17.14
N SER A 470 5.93 0.18 18.43
CA SER A 470 7.07 0.35 19.31
C SER A 470 8.23 -0.56 18.87
N ASP A 471 9.44 -0.30 19.34
CA ASP A 471 10.61 -1.11 18.97
C ASP A 471 10.49 -2.58 19.42
N ASP A 472 9.64 -2.84 20.43
CA ASP A 472 9.30 -4.19 20.89
C ASP A 472 8.36 -4.91 19.91
N GLU A 473 7.58 -4.18 19.11
CA GLU A 473 6.63 -4.74 18.14
C GLU A 473 7.24 -4.98 16.78
N ARG A 474 8.40 -4.37 16.54
CA ARG A 474 9.10 -4.57 15.28
C ARG A 474 9.69 -5.96 15.23
N PRO A 475 9.51 -6.69 14.10
CA PRO A 475 10.11 -7.99 13.98
C PRO A 475 11.63 -7.91 14.14
N LEU A 476 12.16 -8.81 14.95
CA LEU A 476 13.59 -8.90 15.18
C LEU A 476 14.24 -9.62 14.00
N THR A 477 14.83 -8.86 13.07
CA THR A 477 15.44 -9.39 11.84
C THR A 477 16.93 -9.08 11.75
N PHE A 478 17.68 -9.91 11.02
CA PHE A 478 19.12 -9.76 10.82
C PHE A 478 19.51 -8.43 10.15
N SER A 479 18.57 -7.73 9.50
CA SER A 479 18.73 -6.35 9.03
C SER A 479 19.33 -5.43 10.09
N LYS A 480 18.94 -5.59 11.36
CA LYS A 480 19.49 -4.78 12.46
C LYS A 480 20.97 -5.05 12.71
N PHE A 481 21.45 -6.27 12.49
CA PHE A 481 22.88 -6.58 12.52
C PHE A 481 23.62 -5.93 11.36
N PHE A 482 23.08 -5.99 10.15
CA PHE A 482 23.73 -5.38 8.98
C PHE A 482 23.76 -3.84 9.04
N ALA A 483 22.91 -3.24 9.86
CA ALA A 483 22.92 -1.80 10.15
C ALA A 483 23.76 -1.43 11.39
N ALA A 484 24.28 -2.39 12.14
CA ALA A 484 25.04 -2.12 13.36
C ALA A 484 26.46 -1.65 13.05
N THR A 485 26.95 -0.67 13.80
CA THR A 485 28.33 -0.19 13.70
C THR A 485 29.29 -0.96 14.62
N GLN A 486 28.77 -1.57 15.69
CA GLN A 486 29.54 -2.33 16.66
C GLN A 486 28.73 -3.52 17.19
N VAL A 487 29.39 -4.66 17.34
CA VAL A 487 28.81 -5.93 17.78
C VAL A 487 29.75 -6.61 18.76
N GLN A 488 29.22 -7.04 19.90
CA GLN A 488 29.93 -7.88 20.84
C GLN A 488 29.86 -9.34 20.39
N ILE A 489 30.94 -10.10 20.55
CA ILE A 489 30.98 -11.49 20.11
C ILE A 489 31.72 -12.40 21.10
N GLN A 490 31.08 -13.52 21.42
CA GLN A 490 31.66 -14.66 22.10
C GLN A 490 31.83 -15.80 21.08
N ALA A 491 33.03 -15.91 20.51
CA ALA A 491 33.35 -16.89 19.47
C ALA A 491 34.84 -17.24 19.47
N SER A 492 35.24 -18.23 18.67
CA SER A 492 36.65 -18.52 18.44
C SER A 492 37.36 -17.35 17.72
N GLY A 493 38.68 -17.21 17.92
CA GLY A 493 39.46 -16.17 17.24
C GLY A 493 39.35 -16.24 15.71
N LYS A 494 39.30 -17.46 15.16
CA LYS A 494 39.09 -17.69 13.71
C LYS A 494 37.74 -17.16 13.24
N THR A 495 36.70 -17.34 14.05
CA THR A 495 35.34 -16.86 13.75
C THR A 495 35.29 -15.33 13.75
N LEU A 496 35.95 -14.69 14.70
CA LEU A 496 36.09 -13.23 14.77
C LEU A 496 36.80 -12.67 13.52
N GLU A 497 37.93 -13.25 13.13
CA GLU A 497 38.66 -12.84 11.92
C GLU A 497 37.81 -12.98 10.65
N THR A 498 37.08 -14.08 10.55
CA THR A 498 36.17 -14.38 9.41
C THR A 498 35.04 -13.36 9.33
N LEU A 499 34.38 -13.04 10.46
CA LEU A 499 33.31 -12.05 10.51
C LEU A 499 33.78 -10.65 10.16
N ALA A 500 34.95 -10.23 10.67
CA ALA A 500 35.55 -8.95 10.33
C ALA A 500 35.89 -8.84 8.83
N ALA A 501 36.27 -9.96 8.20
CA ALA A 501 36.55 -10.01 6.77
C ALA A 501 35.26 -9.95 5.90
N VAL A 502 34.20 -10.64 6.31
CA VAL A 502 32.92 -10.68 5.58
C VAL A 502 32.11 -9.39 5.77
N PHE A 503 32.19 -8.78 6.96
CA PHE A 503 31.44 -7.57 7.32
C PHE A 503 32.38 -6.42 7.76
N PRO A 504 33.19 -5.86 6.85
CA PRO A 504 34.23 -4.88 7.19
C PRO A 504 33.67 -3.54 7.72
N SER A 505 32.38 -3.26 7.53
CA SER A 505 31.71 -2.07 8.04
C SER A 505 31.25 -2.19 9.50
N VAL A 506 31.38 -3.38 10.12
CA VAL A 506 30.94 -3.66 11.48
C VAL A 506 32.16 -3.85 12.37
N GLY A 507 32.26 -3.08 13.46
CA GLY A 507 33.26 -3.31 14.49
C GLY A 507 32.90 -4.52 15.36
N PHE A 508 33.85 -5.42 15.60
CA PHE A 508 33.63 -6.58 16.46
C PHE A 508 34.47 -6.50 17.73
N GLU A 509 33.82 -6.66 18.89
CA GLU A 509 34.46 -6.68 20.20
C GLU A 509 34.34 -8.07 20.83
N SER A 510 35.47 -8.71 21.09
CA SER A 510 35.49 -10.04 21.71
C SER A 510 35.14 -9.96 23.20
N VAL A 511 34.20 -10.79 23.65
CA VAL A 511 33.81 -10.89 25.06
C VAL A 511 34.21 -12.26 25.62
N LEU A 512 34.86 -12.27 26.79
CA LEU A 512 35.42 -13.49 27.40
C LEU A 512 34.35 -14.40 28.03
N ALA A 513 33.24 -13.84 28.49
CA ALA A 513 32.10 -14.59 29.02
C ALA A 513 30.81 -13.77 28.90
N CYS A 514 29.71 -14.41 28.52
CA CYS A 514 28.40 -13.79 28.56
C CYS A 514 28.06 -13.45 30.03
N SER A 515 28.02 -12.15 30.36
CA SER A 515 27.61 -11.75 31.71
C SER A 515 26.15 -12.14 31.94
N GLN A 516 25.79 -12.54 33.16
CA GLN A 516 24.39 -12.79 33.52
C GLN A 516 23.51 -11.52 33.44
N ASN A 517 24.12 -10.33 33.34
CA ASN A 517 23.42 -9.06 33.21
C ASN A 517 23.29 -8.64 31.74
N LEU A 518 22.39 -9.30 31.00
CA LEU A 518 22.01 -8.96 29.62
C LEU A 518 21.14 -7.70 29.59
N ASN A 519 21.76 -6.51 29.62
CA ASN A 519 21.05 -5.23 29.71
C ASN A 519 21.57 -4.13 28.74
N SER A 520 22.41 -4.44 27.74
CA SER A 520 22.89 -3.46 26.76
C SER A 520 21.99 -3.41 25.52
N SER A 521 21.94 -2.28 24.81
CA SER A 521 21.26 -2.15 23.51
C SER A 521 22.10 -2.64 22.33
N GLU A 522 23.34 -3.04 22.56
CA GLU A 522 24.22 -3.60 21.53
C GLU A 522 23.80 -5.01 21.10
N ILE A 523 24.34 -5.49 19.97
CA ILE A 523 24.12 -6.86 19.54
C ILE A 523 25.23 -7.73 20.14
N LEU A 524 24.84 -8.84 20.77
CA LEU A 524 25.74 -9.88 21.24
C LEU A 524 25.61 -11.13 20.35
N MET A 525 26.70 -11.54 19.71
CA MET A 525 26.76 -12.80 18.96
C MET A 525 27.39 -13.90 19.81
N ILE A 526 26.79 -15.09 19.81
CA ILE A 526 27.29 -16.25 20.55
C ILE A 526 27.42 -17.43 19.58
N GLU A 527 28.66 -17.89 19.39
CA GLU A 527 28.96 -19.11 18.64
C GLU A 527 28.73 -20.35 19.53
N ASN A 528 28.07 -21.37 18.99
CA ASN A 528 27.87 -22.69 19.63
C ASN A 528 27.34 -22.58 21.07
N TYR A 529 26.23 -21.84 21.24
CA TYR A 529 25.64 -21.57 22.55
C TYR A 529 25.37 -22.87 23.34
N PRO A 530 26.01 -23.07 24.51
CA PRO A 530 25.97 -24.35 25.23
C PRO A 530 24.73 -24.53 26.13
N GLY A 531 23.84 -23.54 26.20
CA GLY A 531 22.77 -23.45 27.21
C GLY A 531 23.26 -22.94 28.56
N GLY A 532 22.34 -22.75 29.51
CA GLY A 532 22.65 -22.42 30.90
C GLY A 532 22.67 -20.92 31.22
N ILE A 533 22.15 -20.08 30.32
CA ILE A 533 21.85 -18.67 30.60
C ILE A 533 20.33 -18.56 30.66
N PRO A 534 19.74 -18.51 31.87
CA PRO A 534 18.29 -18.66 32.05
C PRO A 534 17.45 -17.75 31.14
N GLU A 535 17.88 -16.51 30.93
CA GLU A 535 17.14 -15.55 30.11
C GLU A 535 17.17 -15.87 28.62
N ILE A 536 18.28 -16.44 28.11
CA ILE A 536 18.37 -16.89 26.71
C ILE A 536 17.54 -18.17 26.54
N ASP A 537 17.68 -19.11 27.48
CA ASP A 537 16.96 -20.38 27.48
C ASP A 537 15.43 -20.14 27.53
N GLU A 538 14.97 -19.21 28.37
CA GLU A 538 13.57 -18.80 28.42
C GLU A 538 13.08 -18.16 27.10
N SER A 539 13.93 -17.32 26.48
CA SER A 539 13.59 -16.66 25.20
C SER A 539 13.50 -17.64 24.03
N LEU A 540 14.31 -18.71 24.04
CA LEU A 540 14.25 -19.83 23.10
C LEU A 540 13.00 -20.68 23.34
N ALA A 541 12.72 -21.05 24.59
CA ALA A 541 11.54 -21.84 24.95
C ALA A 541 10.22 -21.15 24.58
N LYS A 542 10.12 -19.83 24.81
CA LYS A 542 8.98 -19.00 24.37
C LYS A 542 8.71 -19.06 22.86
N ARG A 543 9.73 -19.41 22.07
CA ARG A 543 9.68 -19.51 20.61
C ARG A 543 9.66 -20.95 20.11
N SER A 544 9.42 -21.92 20.99
CA SER A 544 9.46 -23.36 20.66
C SER A 544 10.78 -23.78 19.99
N VAL A 545 11.89 -23.23 20.46
CA VAL A 545 13.24 -23.56 20.00
C VAL A 545 14.01 -24.28 21.10
N GLU A 546 14.62 -25.41 20.77
CA GLU A 546 15.57 -26.11 21.64
C GLU A 546 16.87 -26.35 20.86
N LEU A 547 18.00 -26.01 21.49
CA LEU A 547 19.32 -26.20 20.92
C LEU A 547 20.01 -27.40 21.57
N HIS A 548 20.44 -28.35 20.76
CA HIS A 548 21.26 -29.49 21.18
C HIS A 548 22.55 -29.55 20.36
N PRO A 549 23.58 -30.28 20.83
CA PRO A 549 24.86 -30.35 20.12
C PRO A 549 24.76 -30.83 18.66
N ASP A 550 23.91 -31.82 18.39
CA ASP A 550 23.83 -32.48 17.08
C ASP A 550 22.57 -32.11 16.27
N PHE A 551 21.61 -31.43 16.88
CA PHE A 551 20.35 -31.07 16.24
C PHE A 551 19.73 -29.85 16.90
N LEU A 552 18.86 -29.14 16.17
CA LEU A 552 17.92 -28.19 16.78
C LEU A 552 16.48 -28.68 16.64
N LEU A 553 15.63 -28.28 17.57
CA LEU A 553 14.18 -28.35 17.44
C LEU A 553 13.66 -26.93 17.23
N ILE A 554 12.82 -26.74 16.21
CA ILE A 554 12.11 -25.49 15.97
C ILE A 554 10.72 -25.80 15.45
N ASP A 555 9.68 -25.26 16.10
CA ASP A 555 8.27 -25.59 15.81
C ASP A 555 8.00 -27.10 15.78
N ASN A 556 8.57 -27.85 16.74
CA ASN A 556 8.55 -29.32 16.80
C ASN A 556 9.21 -30.05 15.61
N GLN A 557 9.91 -29.34 14.72
CA GLN A 557 10.70 -29.93 13.64
C GLN A 557 12.14 -30.16 14.10
N LYS A 558 12.59 -31.42 14.07
CA LYS A 558 13.97 -31.79 14.35
C LYS A 558 14.84 -31.62 13.11
N ILE A 559 15.88 -30.81 13.20
CA ILE A 559 16.82 -30.56 12.11
C ILE A 559 18.24 -30.93 12.56
N SER A 560 18.87 -31.87 11.84
CA SER A 560 20.25 -32.29 12.10
C SER A 560 21.24 -31.15 11.82
N LEU A 561 22.26 -31.00 12.66
CA LEU A 561 23.35 -30.02 12.50
C LEU A 561 24.62 -30.60 11.87
N ALA A 562 24.61 -31.88 11.47
CA ALA A 562 25.75 -32.51 10.81
C ALA A 562 26.13 -31.82 9.49
N GLU A 563 25.12 -31.40 8.71
CA GLU A 563 25.29 -30.70 7.43
C GLU A 563 24.68 -29.29 7.43
N ASN A 564 23.96 -28.90 8.49
CA ASN A 564 23.30 -27.60 8.56
C ASN A 564 23.97 -26.64 9.56
N GLY A 565 23.93 -25.34 9.26
CA GLY A 565 24.24 -24.27 10.20
C GLY A 565 22.98 -23.49 10.55
N TYR A 566 22.98 -22.76 11.66
CA TYR A 566 21.86 -21.90 12.04
C TYR A 566 22.31 -20.53 12.49
N PHE A 567 21.40 -19.58 12.34
CA PHE A 567 21.46 -18.24 12.90
C PHE A 567 20.09 -17.95 13.51
N ILE A 568 20.04 -17.55 14.77
CA ILE A 568 18.82 -17.27 15.52
C ILE A 568 18.99 -15.93 16.22
N PHE A 569 18.13 -14.96 15.89
CA PHE A 569 18.15 -13.65 16.52
C PHE A 569 17.11 -13.57 17.63
N LEU A 570 17.50 -13.25 18.85
CA LEU A 570 16.64 -13.16 20.03
C LEU A 570 16.70 -11.77 20.65
N LYS A 571 15.60 -11.36 21.27
CA LYS A 571 15.60 -10.27 22.23
C LYS A 571 15.53 -10.88 23.63
N VAL A 572 16.45 -10.50 24.49
CA VAL A 572 16.60 -11.02 25.85
C VAL A 572 16.75 -9.81 26.77
N LYS A 573 15.69 -9.50 27.54
CA LYS A 573 15.56 -8.22 28.25
C LYS A 573 15.76 -7.05 27.25
N SER A 574 16.70 -6.14 27.50
CA SER A 574 17.06 -5.07 26.54
C SER A 574 18.14 -5.48 25.52
N GLN A 575 18.78 -6.64 25.68
CA GLN A 575 19.85 -7.13 24.80
C GLN A 575 19.33 -7.81 23.54
N MET A 576 19.94 -7.48 22.41
CA MET A 576 19.80 -8.20 21.14
C MET A 576 20.86 -9.31 21.06
N VAL A 577 20.47 -10.56 20.87
CA VAL A 577 21.37 -11.72 20.92
C VAL A 577 21.25 -12.58 19.66
N ILE A 578 22.34 -12.77 18.92
CA ILE A 578 22.39 -13.70 17.77
C ILE A 578 23.12 -14.97 18.19
N LEU A 579 22.42 -16.09 18.23
CA LEU A 579 23.00 -17.41 18.41
C LEU A 579 23.30 -18.02 17.04
N PHE A 580 24.48 -18.57 16.85
CA PHE A 580 24.81 -19.23 15.60
C PHE A 580 25.72 -20.44 15.78
N GLN A 581 25.61 -21.37 14.84
CA GLN A 581 26.51 -22.51 14.70
C GLN A 581 26.77 -22.72 13.22
N THR A 582 28.05 -22.90 12.90
CA THR A 582 28.50 -23.29 11.56
C THR A 582 29.07 -24.70 11.62
N ASN A 583 29.11 -25.40 10.49
CA ASN A 583 29.70 -26.74 10.42
C ASN A 583 30.76 -26.82 9.31
N ILE A 584 31.45 -27.96 9.24
CA ILE A 584 32.57 -28.20 8.33
C ILE A 584 32.18 -28.44 6.85
N SER A 585 30.90 -28.61 6.53
CA SER A 585 30.43 -28.84 5.15
C SER A 585 30.60 -27.63 4.23
N LEU A 586 30.79 -26.43 4.80
CA LEU A 586 31.22 -25.23 4.10
C LEU A 586 32.37 -24.56 4.87
N SER A 587 33.13 -23.71 4.18
CA SER A 587 34.00 -22.77 4.87
C SER A 587 33.19 -21.76 5.68
N MET A 588 33.78 -21.25 6.76
CA MET A 588 33.11 -20.29 7.65
C MET A 588 32.71 -18.99 6.91
N ASN A 589 33.56 -18.49 5.99
CA ASN A 589 33.22 -17.37 5.09
C ASN A 589 31.92 -17.66 4.32
N ARG A 590 31.80 -18.85 3.71
CA ARG A 590 30.63 -19.23 2.92
C ARG A 590 29.36 -19.26 3.76
N TRP A 591 29.43 -19.63 5.04
CA TRP A 591 28.26 -19.57 5.93
C TRP A 591 27.79 -18.13 6.16
N PHE A 592 28.70 -17.20 6.45
CA PHE A 592 28.35 -15.81 6.70
C PHE A 592 27.92 -15.06 5.43
N GLU A 593 28.60 -15.28 4.30
CA GLU A 593 28.17 -14.77 2.99
C GLU A 593 26.74 -15.23 2.68
N ARG A 594 26.43 -16.51 2.89
CA ARG A 594 25.08 -17.02 2.67
C ARG A 594 24.08 -16.39 3.63
N TRP A 595 24.40 -16.32 4.93
CA TRP A 595 23.55 -15.69 5.94
C TRP A 595 23.22 -14.23 5.59
N SER A 596 24.15 -13.49 4.97
CA SER A 596 23.93 -12.09 4.56
C SER A 596 22.73 -11.87 3.62
N HIS A 597 22.33 -12.89 2.86
CA HIS A 597 21.15 -12.83 1.98
C HIS A 597 19.83 -12.92 2.74
N TYR A 598 19.84 -13.20 4.05
CA TYR A 598 18.64 -13.45 4.86
C TYR A 598 18.32 -12.30 5.82
N GLY A 599 18.68 -11.05 5.47
CA GLY A 599 18.42 -9.85 6.29
C GLY A 599 17.00 -9.73 6.84
N ALA A 600 15.99 -10.04 6.02
CA ALA A 600 14.59 -9.96 6.42
C ALA A 600 14.15 -11.06 7.42
N GLN A 601 14.99 -12.03 7.75
CA GLN A 601 14.66 -13.15 8.64
C GLN A 601 15.08 -12.86 10.09
N GLY A 602 14.33 -13.39 11.06
CA GLY A 602 14.72 -13.44 12.48
C GLY A 602 15.42 -14.74 12.87
N PHE A 603 15.28 -15.78 12.07
CA PHE A 603 16.08 -16.99 12.15
C PHE A 603 16.23 -17.65 10.78
N VAL A 604 17.32 -18.39 10.60
CA VAL A 604 17.54 -19.21 9.41
C VAL A 604 18.38 -20.43 9.75
N VAL A 605 18.00 -21.58 9.21
CA VAL A 605 18.74 -22.84 9.21
C VAL A 605 19.14 -23.13 7.78
N LEU A 606 20.45 -23.17 7.52
CA LEU A 606 21.05 -23.23 6.20
C LEU A 606 21.69 -24.60 5.95
N THR A 607 21.45 -25.16 4.76
CA THR A 607 22.29 -26.21 4.16
C THR A 607 23.42 -25.57 3.33
N PRO A 608 24.35 -26.37 2.77
CA PRO A 608 25.29 -25.90 1.75
C PRO A 608 24.64 -25.31 0.49
N LYS A 609 23.37 -25.65 0.19
CA LYS A 609 22.67 -25.30 -1.06
C LYS A 609 21.60 -24.22 -0.88
N ALA A 610 20.73 -24.35 0.12
CA ALA A 610 19.58 -23.46 0.40
C ALA A 610 19.21 -23.45 1.89
N ALA A 611 18.32 -22.54 2.31
CA ALA A 611 17.69 -22.59 3.63
C ALA A 611 16.74 -23.80 3.75
N VAL A 612 16.82 -24.55 4.86
CA VAL A 612 15.88 -25.63 5.20
C VAL A 612 14.67 -25.07 5.95
N LYS A 613 14.91 -24.06 6.79
CA LYS A 613 13.91 -23.40 7.60
C LYS A 613 14.35 -21.95 7.78
N GLN A 614 13.41 -21.02 7.69
CA GLN A 614 13.61 -19.61 7.96
C GLN A 614 12.31 -19.00 8.41
N GLY A 615 12.39 -17.86 9.08
CA GLY A 615 11.19 -17.11 9.43
C GLY A 615 11.53 -15.89 10.26
N VAL A 616 10.47 -15.21 10.69
CA VAL A 616 10.49 -14.04 11.54
C VAL A 616 9.72 -14.39 12.80
N TRP A 617 10.21 -14.00 13.97
CA TRP A 617 9.49 -14.24 15.22
C TRP A 617 8.22 -13.40 15.28
N ASP A 618 7.10 -14.05 15.57
CA ASP A 618 5.92 -13.34 16.06
C ASP A 618 6.27 -12.74 17.42
N ASN A 619 6.30 -11.41 17.50
CA ASN A 619 6.55 -10.70 18.75
C ASN A 619 5.26 -10.01 19.19
N PRO A 620 4.33 -10.73 19.86
CA PRO A 620 3.14 -10.09 20.38
C PRO A 620 3.57 -9.02 21.40
N TYR A 621 3.08 -7.79 21.20
CA TYR A 621 3.32 -6.70 22.14
C TYR A 621 2.60 -6.94 23.46
N ILE A 622 3.26 -7.60 24.40
CA ILE A 622 2.67 -7.93 25.69
C ILE A 622 3.18 -6.96 26.74
N GLN A 623 2.28 -6.23 27.36
CA GLN A 623 2.53 -5.35 28.51
C GLN A 623 1.93 -5.97 29.78
N ASP A 624 2.57 -5.73 30.93
CA ASP A 624 2.04 -6.12 32.24
C ASP A 624 1.05 -5.06 32.76
N PHE A 625 0.06 -5.48 33.55
CA PHE A 625 -0.79 -4.54 34.30
C PHE A 625 -0.10 -4.05 35.58
N GLU A 626 -0.28 -2.77 35.90
CA GLU A 626 0.01 -2.26 37.24
C GLU A 626 -1.12 -2.68 38.20
N ILE A 627 -0.86 -3.67 39.07
CA ILE A 627 -1.84 -4.17 40.03
C ILE A 627 -1.86 -3.27 41.27
N GLN A 628 -2.95 -2.53 41.47
CA GLN A 628 -3.18 -1.78 42.70
C GLN A 628 -4.10 -2.57 43.63
N LYS A 629 -3.68 -2.74 44.89
CA LYS A 629 -4.60 -3.16 45.96
C LYS A 629 -5.41 -1.95 46.38
N GLU A 630 -6.72 -2.08 46.53
CA GLU A 630 -7.48 -1.06 47.27
C GLU A 630 -6.79 -0.85 48.62
N SER A 631 -6.19 0.33 48.81
CA SER A 631 -6.01 0.87 50.14
C SER A 631 -7.42 1.01 50.70
N LEU A 632 -7.79 0.11 51.61
CA LEU A 632 -8.92 0.25 52.51
C LEU A 632 -8.91 1.69 53.03
N ILE A 633 -9.70 2.58 52.40
CA ILE A 633 -10.14 3.81 53.04
C ILE A 633 -11.14 3.32 54.08
N ILE A 634 -10.62 3.03 55.27
CA ILE A 634 -11.42 2.87 56.47
C ILE A 634 -12.22 4.17 56.59
N ARG A 635 -13.53 4.09 56.33
CA ARG A 635 -14.48 5.18 56.54
C ARG A 635 -14.58 5.55 58.01
#